data_AF-A0A2E3WWW6-F1
#
_entry.id   AF-A0A2E3WWW6-F1
#
_cell.length_a   1.000
_cell.length_b   1.000
_cell.length_c   1.000
_cell.angle_alpha   90.00
_cell.angle_beta   90.00
_cell.angle_gamma   90.00
#
_symmetry.space_group_name_H-M   'P 1'
#
loop_
_entity.id
_entity.type
_entity.pdbx_description
1 polymer ?
#
loop_
_entity_poly.entity_id
_entity_poly.type
_entity_poly.pdbx_seq_one_letter_code
_entity_poly.pdbx_strand_id
1 'polypeptide(L)'
;MGLLNTIHSIFIFGIVAGTFLWDPSPKDEVFLGVGPRISVRHNEPSPAQAALEDVLTIDRYEDEDDFESIREVQLSAGESYKPQETYKSNPIALNTSKQGSIAKYQPRPSITISEQDLNEILLAMETAKRPSYLEDAFVQSNSKEEKYVATSQGAPIIIRPAQVSLSQSEANPKDRRPSFTDSRRSKKSFNGAVDRRTYSRSEDTPRNVSDLIHPSEVEWGHQGLILQGHIGVTEGLLYNPEEHLIELYQLVEGIRVEYGEVNINSAEFYIAVSEASGRFIAEMRTRAGELIGAGHLESTELPHIERNVDEIDGLQIHLRPTSELIEGQVISAYSYRSNIIPEPQAQTFIAPFNKYISSNGLAKFRDEDYLPGSESILTTHLENHWSKITRIKSSVFQRIEVFTDKDIEATYANAFPEKHENDLKRFAIVKGRIIKEGRGVSGAKVEVEGDATTPIYYESFLPRPSLTETTSTGEFIIFTEVEGPRYIRVSVDGVPYPAQWVDIKQGHISEVIFDVDFSRSKNISIADGLYEEGLEATGKYVGVEEQVGIYSGVLDLLVPKSDGHLEMDVDAGDDYPITRFTVNHKSELQRWQLLRYENLEVLLDKSFQQDTPCPIIGWLGEDIEMISAYIGEDPIAEDQIIYFDRNGERVNAPVSGGGFLVDVNEEEVVHVQAVPTSGSKILNRYMLRDSRVCQVLSF
;
A
#
# COMPACT_ATOMS: atom_id res chain seq x y z
N MET A 1 50.40 51.85 31.18
CA MET A 1 50.41 50.37 31.35
C MET A 1 49.75 49.83 30.09
N GLY A 2 50.45 49.52 28.99
CA GLY A 2 51.42 48.42 28.78
C GLY A 2 50.63 47.15 28.43
N LEU A 3 50.76 46.42 27.32
CA LEU A 3 51.70 46.29 26.19
C LEU A 3 50.86 45.80 24.96
N LEU A 4 51.05 46.25 23.70
CA LEU A 4 52.11 45.94 22.70
C LEU A 4 52.04 44.52 22.07
N ASN A 5 51.73 44.46 20.76
CA ASN A 5 52.51 43.83 19.66
C ASN A 5 51.59 43.39 18.49
N THR A 6 51.93 43.36 17.19
CA THR A 6 52.95 43.95 16.30
C THR A 6 52.51 43.60 14.86
N ILE A 7 52.69 44.52 13.91
CA ILE A 7 52.49 44.42 12.44
C ILE A 7 53.52 43.45 11.80
N HIS A 8 53.23 42.80 10.67
CA HIS A 8 54.14 42.68 9.51
C HIS A 8 53.40 42.33 8.21
N SER A 9 53.52 43.22 7.22
CA SER A 9 53.17 43.03 5.81
C SER A 9 54.41 42.57 5.04
N ILE A 10 54.29 41.60 4.11
CA ILE A 10 55.24 41.45 2.99
C ILE A 10 54.47 41.05 1.72
N PHE A 11 54.51 41.95 0.73
CA PHE A 11 54.19 41.74 -0.69
C PHE A 11 55.42 41.12 -1.39
N ILE A 12 55.23 40.13 -2.27
CA ILE A 12 56.23 39.73 -3.28
C ILE A 12 55.54 39.63 -4.64
N PHE A 13 55.95 40.51 -5.55
CA PHE A 13 55.72 40.45 -7.00
C PHE A 13 56.78 39.55 -7.64
N GLY A 14 56.38 38.60 -8.48
CA GLY A 14 57.28 37.81 -9.32
C GLY A 14 56.89 37.94 -10.80
N ILE A 15 57.58 38.83 -11.51
CA ILE A 15 57.59 38.94 -12.97
C ILE A 15 58.68 38.01 -13.49
N VAL A 16 58.36 37.12 -14.44
CA VAL A 16 59.36 36.46 -15.28
C VAL A 16 59.00 36.70 -16.74
N ALA A 17 59.81 37.56 -17.37
CA ALA A 17 59.88 37.76 -18.80
C ALA A 17 60.83 36.72 -19.42
N GLY A 18 60.45 36.15 -20.56
CA GLY A 18 61.32 35.32 -21.39
C GLY A 18 60.93 35.49 -22.87
N THR A 19 61.75 36.25 -23.60
CA THR A 19 61.73 36.41 -25.05
C THR A 19 63.03 35.84 -25.65
N PHE A 20 63.02 35.63 -26.99
CA PHE A 20 64.06 35.16 -27.93
C PHE A 20 63.98 33.64 -28.24
N LEU A 21 64.04 33.12 -29.48
CA LEU A 21 64.37 33.64 -30.82
C LEU A 21 63.80 32.74 -31.94
N TRP A 22 63.81 33.33 -33.13
CA TRP A 22 63.30 32.97 -34.45
C TRP A 22 64.28 32.10 -35.28
N ASP A 23 63.75 31.00 -35.89
CA ASP A 23 63.91 30.55 -37.31
C ASP A 23 65.26 29.90 -37.78
N PRO A 24 65.37 29.16 -38.93
CA PRO A 24 64.39 28.58 -39.88
C PRO A 24 64.57 27.07 -40.24
N SER A 25 63.59 26.54 -40.98
CA SER A 25 63.65 25.29 -41.76
C SER A 25 64.81 25.23 -42.78
N PRO A 26 65.18 24.06 -43.35
CA PRO A 26 64.46 23.61 -44.57
C PRO A 26 64.46 22.09 -44.92
N LYS A 27 63.51 21.75 -45.82
CA LYS A 27 63.53 20.75 -46.93
C LYS A 27 63.19 19.26 -46.69
N ASP A 28 62.09 18.89 -47.36
CA ASP A 28 61.84 17.74 -48.25
C ASP A 28 62.54 16.41 -47.99
N GLU A 29 61.74 15.35 -47.77
CA GLU A 29 61.95 14.06 -48.44
C GLU A 29 60.64 13.24 -48.53
N VAL A 30 60.42 12.71 -49.73
CA VAL A 30 59.30 11.88 -50.17
C VAL A 30 59.63 10.41 -49.89
N PHE A 31 58.73 9.66 -49.26
CA PHE A 31 58.74 8.20 -49.31
C PHE A 31 57.35 7.63 -49.64
N LEU A 32 57.30 6.90 -50.76
CA LEU A 32 56.23 6.00 -51.17
C LEU A 32 56.30 4.71 -50.36
N GLY A 33 55.17 4.23 -49.81
CA GLY A 33 55.13 2.94 -49.13
C GLY A 33 53.75 2.46 -48.72
N VAL A 34 53.12 1.68 -49.61
CA VAL A 34 52.22 0.53 -49.35
C VAL A 34 51.06 0.72 -48.34
N GLY A 35 49.85 0.96 -48.87
CA GLY A 35 48.63 1.01 -48.06
C GLY A 35 48.11 -0.36 -47.61
N PRO A 36 47.53 -0.47 -46.40
CA PRO A 36 46.63 -1.56 -46.06
C PRO A 36 45.20 -1.22 -46.49
N ARG A 37 44.49 -2.25 -46.97
CA ARG A 37 43.08 -2.22 -47.36
C ARG A 37 42.21 -1.66 -46.22
N ILE A 38 41.51 -0.58 -46.48
CA ILE A 38 40.37 -0.12 -45.67
C ILE A 38 39.21 -1.07 -45.99
N SER A 39 38.93 -2.01 -45.08
CA SER A 39 37.63 -2.67 -45.03
C SER A 39 36.67 -1.74 -44.30
N VAL A 40 35.78 -1.08 -45.04
CA VAL A 40 34.62 -0.42 -44.44
C VAL A 40 33.69 -1.53 -43.97
N ARG A 41 33.64 -1.80 -42.66
CA ARG A 41 32.52 -2.52 -42.07
C ARG A 41 31.34 -1.55 -42.06
N HIS A 42 30.20 -1.97 -42.59
CA HIS A 42 28.95 -1.26 -42.37
C HIS A 42 28.70 -1.18 -40.86
N ASN A 43 28.49 0.05 -40.37
CA ASN A 43 28.03 0.29 -39.03
C ASN A 43 26.73 -0.50 -38.80
N GLU A 44 26.67 -1.24 -37.71
CA GLU A 44 25.40 -1.65 -37.14
C GLU A 44 24.59 -0.38 -36.84
N PRO A 45 23.30 -0.30 -37.22
CA PRO A 45 22.49 0.86 -36.94
C PRO A 45 22.44 1.08 -35.43
N SER A 46 22.57 2.34 -35.00
CA SER A 46 22.39 2.68 -33.59
C SER A 46 20.99 2.24 -33.14
N PRO A 47 20.79 1.84 -31.87
CA PRO A 47 19.47 1.50 -31.35
C PRO A 47 18.41 2.59 -31.59
N ALA A 48 18.83 3.87 -31.55
CA ALA A 48 17.97 5.01 -31.89
C ALA A 48 17.54 5.02 -33.38
N GLN A 49 18.41 4.58 -34.28
CA GLN A 49 18.10 4.45 -35.70
C GLN A 49 17.19 3.24 -35.99
N ALA A 50 17.37 2.13 -35.27
CA ALA A 50 16.45 0.98 -35.34
C ALA A 50 15.04 1.36 -34.86
N ALA A 51 14.93 2.09 -33.74
CA ALA A 51 13.65 2.59 -33.24
C ALA A 51 13.00 3.61 -34.19
N LEU A 52 13.78 4.43 -34.88
CA LEU A 52 13.29 5.38 -35.89
C LEU A 52 12.81 4.66 -37.17
N GLU A 53 13.51 3.62 -37.62
CA GLU A 53 13.13 2.83 -38.80
C GLU A 53 11.84 2.02 -38.57
N ASP A 54 11.59 1.55 -37.34
CA ASP A 54 10.35 0.86 -36.95
C ASP A 54 9.13 1.82 -36.95
N VAL A 55 9.31 3.07 -36.51
CA VAL A 55 8.25 4.09 -36.58
C VAL A 55 7.93 4.45 -38.04
N LEU A 56 8.95 4.52 -38.90
CA LEU A 56 8.78 4.86 -40.32
C LEU A 56 8.24 3.71 -41.18
N THR A 57 8.28 2.46 -40.69
CA THR A 57 7.70 1.30 -41.40
C THR A 57 6.20 1.14 -41.15
N ILE A 58 5.66 1.71 -40.06
CA ILE A 58 4.22 1.66 -39.75
C ILE A 58 3.41 2.55 -40.71
N ASP A 59 3.96 3.68 -41.16
CA ASP A 59 3.30 4.59 -42.13
C ASP A 59 3.26 4.06 -43.57
N ARG A 60 3.73 2.83 -43.84
CA ARG A 60 3.82 2.26 -45.19
C ARG A 60 2.99 1.00 -45.43
N TYR A 61 2.18 0.56 -44.47
CA TYR A 61 1.37 -0.67 -44.59
C TYR A 61 -0.15 -0.47 -44.45
N GLU A 62 -0.64 0.77 -44.47
CA GLU A 62 -2.07 1.06 -44.64
C GLU A 62 -2.36 1.47 -46.08
N ASP A 63 -2.33 0.51 -47.01
CA ASP A 63 -3.05 0.53 -48.29
C ASP A 63 -2.62 -0.71 -49.10
N GLU A 64 -3.44 -1.77 -49.08
CA GLU A 64 -3.70 -2.71 -50.19
C GLU A 64 -4.52 -3.93 -49.70
N ASP A 65 -5.79 -3.97 -50.14
CA ASP A 65 -6.67 -5.12 -50.48
C ASP A 65 -7.02 -6.18 -49.40
N ASP A 66 -8.25 -6.70 -49.25
CA ASP A 66 -9.25 -7.04 -50.27
C ASP A 66 -10.69 -7.18 -49.70
N PHE A 67 -11.65 -6.92 -50.57
CA PHE A 67 -13.12 -7.04 -50.39
C PHE A 67 -13.60 -8.51 -50.41
N GLU A 68 -14.62 -8.86 -49.59
CA GLU A 68 -15.66 -9.81 -50.03
C GLU A 68 -17.01 -9.71 -49.25
N SER A 69 -18.03 -9.21 -49.97
CA SER A 69 -19.46 -9.59 -49.96
C SER A 69 -20.38 -9.39 -48.73
N ILE A 70 -21.08 -8.24 -48.73
CA ILE A 70 -22.55 -8.03 -48.73
C ILE A 70 -23.47 -9.10 -48.10
N ARG A 71 -24.26 -8.68 -47.10
CA ARG A 71 -25.73 -8.88 -47.07
C ARG A 71 -26.45 -7.62 -46.60
N GLU A 72 -27.35 -7.13 -47.45
CA GLU A 72 -28.25 -5.98 -47.25
C GLU A 72 -29.25 -6.20 -46.10
N VAL A 73 -29.53 -5.15 -45.31
CA VAL A 73 -30.89 -4.80 -44.87
C VAL A 73 -31.03 -3.27 -44.83
N GLN A 74 -32.20 -2.81 -45.27
CA GLN A 74 -32.60 -1.48 -45.73
C GLN A 74 -32.51 -0.33 -44.71
N LEU A 75 -32.06 0.83 -45.21
CA LEU A 75 -32.20 2.15 -44.59
C LEU A 75 -33.60 2.72 -44.82
N SER A 76 -34.15 3.38 -43.80
CA SER A 76 -35.19 4.41 -43.95
C SER A 76 -34.66 5.74 -43.41
N ALA A 77 -35.07 6.81 -44.07
CA ALA A 77 -34.39 8.10 -44.15
C ALA A 77 -34.92 9.17 -43.20
N GLY A 78 -34.09 10.21 -43.00
CA GLY A 78 -34.45 11.53 -42.44
C GLY A 78 -34.16 11.61 -40.94
N GLU A 79 -33.53 12.65 -40.38
CA GLU A 79 -33.41 14.04 -40.79
C GLU A 79 -32.10 14.65 -40.25
N SER A 80 -31.66 15.70 -40.94
CA SER A 80 -30.58 16.61 -40.56
C SER A 80 -30.87 17.37 -39.26
N TYR A 81 -29.90 17.41 -38.32
CA TYR A 81 -29.90 18.35 -37.20
C TYR A 81 -28.63 19.21 -37.19
N LYS A 82 -28.82 20.53 -37.06
CA LYS A 82 -27.79 21.58 -36.98
C LYS A 82 -27.19 21.64 -35.56
N PRO A 83 -25.95 22.13 -35.39
CA PRO A 83 -25.35 22.27 -34.06
C PRO A 83 -25.93 23.49 -33.34
N GLN A 84 -26.35 23.32 -32.08
CA GLN A 84 -26.64 24.43 -31.16
C GLN A 84 -25.62 24.44 -30.02
N GLU A 85 -24.87 25.54 -30.02
CA GLU A 85 -24.36 26.37 -28.91
C GLU A 85 -24.48 25.84 -27.46
N THR A 86 -23.30 25.81 -26.82
CA THR A 86 -22.99 26.29 -25.45
C THR A 86 -24.10 26.21 -24.39
N TYR A 87 -23.95 25.27 -23.45
CA TYR A 87 -24.57 25.35 -22.14
C TYR A 87 -23.58 25.88 -21.09
N LYS A 88 -23.92 27.05 -20.55
CA LYS A 88 -23.39 27.57 -19.28
C LYS A 88 -23.93 26.72 -18.13
N SER A 89 -23.07 26.32 -17.22
CA SER A 89 -23.41 25.67 -15.95
C SER A 89 -24.12 26.67 -15.02
N ASN A 90 -25.24 26.23 -14.43
CA ASN A 90 -25.86 26.86 -13.26
C ASN A 90 -25.66 25.93 -12.05
N PRO A 91 -25.51 26.48 -10.83
CA PRO A 91 -25.23 25.71 -9.62
C PRO A 91 -26.48 25.00 -9.08
N ILE A 92 -26.26 23.80 -8.53
CA ILE A 92 -27.28 22.94 -7.89
C ILE A 92 -27.63 23.51 -6.51
N ALA A 93 -28.93 23.74 -6.28
CA ALA A 93 -29.48 24.06 -4.96
C ALA A 93 -29.86 22.76 -4.23
N LEU A 94 -29.31 22.57 -3.02
CA LEU A 94 -29.65 21.48 -2.10
C LEU A 94 -31.01 21.74 -1.43
N ASN A 95 -31.98 20.84 -1.67
CA ASN A 95 -33.22 20.76 -0.90
C ASN A 95 -33.06 19.71 0.21
N THR A 96 -33.27 20.14 1.45
CA THR A 96 -33.33 19.27 2.64
C THR A 96 -34.80 18.88 2.91
N SER A 97 -35.08 17.57 3.03
CA SER A 97 -36.34 17.10 3.61
C SER A 97 -36.06 16.08 4.71
N LYS A 98 -36.32 16.50 5.96
CA LYS A 98 -36.37 15.63 7.14
C LYS A 98 -37.68 14.84 7.16
N GLN A 99 -37.59 13.51 7.23
CA GLN A 99 -38.66 12.67 7.77
C GLN A 99 -38.03 11.60 8.68
N GLY A 100 -38.36 11.67 9.97
CA GLY A 100 -37.92 10.69 10.97
C GLY A 100 -38.76 9.42 10.92
N SER A 101 -38.09 8.27 10.96
CA SER A 101 -38.69 6.95 11.13
C SER A 101 -38.45 6.42 12.54
N ILE A 102 -39.54 6.02 13.19
CA ILE A 102 -39.59 5.41 14.52
C ILE A 102 -39.01 3.99 14.45
N ALA A 103 -37.98 3.69 15.24
CA ALA A 103 -37.38 2.35 15.33
C ALA A 103 -38.38 1.35 15.95
N LYS A 104 -38.67 0.26 15.22
CA LYS A 104 -39.39 -0.90 15.75
C LYS A 104 -38.39 -1.87 16.38
N TYR A 105 -38.70 -2.31 17.60
CA TYR A 105 -37.94 -3.28 18.38
C TYR A 105 -37.80 -4.61 17.62
N GLN A 106 -36.57 -5.02 17.33
CA GLN A 106 -36.26 -6.34 16.75
C GLN A 106 -35.95 -7.36 17.87
N PRO A 107 -36.37 -8.63 17.73
CA PRO A 107 -36.04 -9.67 18.69
C PRO A 107 -34.56 -10.09 18.60
N ARG A 108 -33.95 -10.40 19.75
CA ARG A 108 -32.55 -10.82 19.89
C ARG A 108 -32.32 -12.27 19.40
N PRO A 109 -31.12 -12.61 18.92
CA PRO A 109 -30.78 -13.98 18.52
C PRO A 109 -30.83 -14.94 19.71
N SER A 110 -31.27 -16.18 19.46
CA SER A 110 -31.28 -17.27 20.43
C SER A 110 -30.53 -18.46 19.87
N ILE A 111 -29.62 -19.03 20.66
CA ILE A 111 -28.85 -20.22 20.29
C ILE A 111 -29.52 -21.45 20.93
N THR A 112 -29.73 -22.50 20.13
CA THR A 112 -30.23 -23.80 20.61
C THR A 112 -29.06 -24.78 20.60
N ILE A 113 -28.72 -25.33 21.76
CA ILE A 113 -27.57 -26.23 21.93
C ILE A 113 -28.09 -27.59 22.41
N SER A 114 -27.50 -28.69 21.95
CA SER A 114 -27.86 -30.01 22.45
C SER A 114 -27.53 -30.11 23.95
N GLU A 115 -28.30 -30.91 24.69
CA GLU A 115 -28.06 -31.08 26.14
C GLU A 115 -26.67 -31.69 26.41
N GLN A 116 -26.12 -32.43 25.47
CA GLN A 116 -24.78 -33.02 25.57
C GLN A 116 -23.68 -31.96 25.43
N ASP A 117 -23.74 -31.11 24.40
CA ASP A 117 -22.74 -30.06 24.18
C ASP A 117 -22.82 -28.98 25.27
N LEU A 118 -24.03 -28.69 25.77
CA LEU A 118 -24.21 -27.81 26.92
C LEU A 118 -23.50 -28.35 28.16
N ASN A 119 -23.55 -29.67 28.40
CA ASN A 119 -22.88 -30.29 29.52
C ASN A 119 -21.35 -30.32 29.34
N GLU A 120 -20.86 -30.50 28.11
CA GLU A 120 -19.42 -30.44 27.81
C GLU A 120 -18.85 -29.02 27.96
N ILE A 121 -19.57 -28.00 27.52
CA ILE A 121 -19.22 -26.58 27.72
C ILE A 121 -19.22 -26.24 29.21
N LEU A 122 -20.23 -26.67 29.97
CA LEU A 122 -20.29 -26.44 31.42
C LEU A 122 -19.13 -27.13 32.16
N LEU A 123 -18.77 -28.35 31.76
CA LEU A 123 -17.64 -29.08 32.33
C LEU A 123 -16.29 -28.40 32.01
N ALA A 124 -16.14 -27.84 30.80
CA ALA A 124 -14.97 -27.06 30.41
C ALA A 124 -14.87 -25.73 31.19
N MET A 125 -16.00 -25.07 31.47
CA MET A 125 -16.04 -23.85 32.28
C MET A 125 -15.75 -24.11 33.77
N GLU A 126 -16.24 -25.22 34.32
CA GLU A 126 -15.94 -25.65 35.70
C GLU A 126 -14.45 -26.01 35.90
N THR A 127 -13.81 -26.56 34.87
CA THR A 127 -12.38 -26.91 34.90
C THR A 127 -11.45 -25.72 34.67
N ALA A 128 -11.92 -24.66 33.98
CA ALA A 128 -11.13 -23.46 33.68
C ALA A 128 -11.04 -22.42 34.82
N LYS A 129 -11.82 -22.55 35.91
CA LYS A 129 -11.80 -21.57 37.03
C LYS A 129 -11.66 -22.22 38.40
N ARG A 130 -10.42 -22.37 38.88
CA ARG A 130 -10.11 -22.36 40.33
C ARG A 130 -8.76 -21.68 40.63
N PRO A 131 -8.73 -20.36 40.87
CA PRO A 131 -7.89 -19.80 41.92
C PRO A 131 -8.58 -20.00 43.27
N SER A 132 -7.82 -20.49 44.25
CA SER A 132 -8.21 -20.55 45.65
C SER A 132 -8.45 -19.13 46.19
N TYR A 133 -9.69 -18.78 46.52
CA TYR A 133 -10.17 -17.92 47.61
C TYR A 133 -11.57 -17.39 47.26
N LEU A 134 -12.60 -17.98 47.87
CA LEU A 134 -13.84 -17.36 48.39
C LEU A 134 -14.86 -18.46 48.68
N GLU A 135 -15.34 -18.50 49.92
CA GLU A 135 -16.38 -19.39 50.42
C GLU A 135 -17.79 -18.93 50.00
N ASP A 136 -18.68 -19.92 49.92
CA ASP A 136 -20.13 -19.89 50.04
C ASP A 136 -21.00 -19.13 49.02
N ALA A 137 -21.62 -19.91 48.11
CA ALA A 137 -23.03 -19.76 47.81
C ALA A 137 -23.63 -21.11 47.33
N PHE A 138 -24.54 -21.66 48.12
CA PHE A 138 -25.44 -22.76 47.74
C PHE A 138 -26.31 -22.37 46.53
N VAL A 139 -26.48 -23.27 45.56
CA VAL A 139 -27.65 -23.30 44.68
C VAL A 139 -28.21 -24.72 44.65
N GLN A 140 -29.40 -24.89 45.22
CA GLN A 140 -30.26 -26.05 44.95
C GLN A 140 -30.87 -25.89 43.56
N SER A 141 -30.66 -26.87 42.68
CA SER A 141 -31.27 -26.89 41.35
C SER A 141 -32.64 -27.57 41.39
N ASN A 142 -33.66 -26.83 40.95
CA ASN A 142 -34.90 -27.36 40.37
C ASN A 142 -35.65 -26.19 39.72
N SER A 143 -35.56 -26.06 38.39
CA SER A 143 -36.64 -25.68 37.48
C SER A 143 -36.11 -25.21 36.12
N LYS A 144 -37.00 -25.25 35.12
CA LYS A 144 -36.83 -24.85 33.73
C LYS A 144 -36.59 -23.33 33.60
N GLU A 145 -35.40 -22.85 33.91
CA GLU A 145 -35.07 -21.43 33.71
C GLU A 145 -34.05 -21.21 32.59
N GLU A 146 -34.31 -20.16 31.82
CA GLU A 146 -33.41 -19.60 30.80
C GLU A 146 -32.09 -19.19 31.46
N LYS A 147 -30.96 -19.58 30.87
CA LYS A 147 -29.64 -19.23 31.41
C LYS A 147 -29.03 -18.10 30.59
N TYR A 148 -28.54 -17.09 31.31
CA TYR A 148 -27.85 -15.93 30.76
C TYR A 148 -26.35 -16.12 30.94
N VAL A 149 -25.59 -16.08 29.85
CA VAL A 149 -24.13 -16.13 29.89
C VAL A 149 -23.60 -14.73 29.54
N ALA A 150 -22.93 -14.10 30.50
CA ALA A 150 -22.25 -12.82 30.27
C ALA A 150 -21.03 -13.05 29.38
N THR A 151 -20.90 -12.24 28.33
CA THR A 151 -19.74 -12.22 27.43
C THR A 151 -18.85 -11.03 27.77
N SER A 152 -17.56 -11.11 27.43
CA SER A 152 -16.62 -9.98 27.54
C SER A 152 -16.98 -8.79 26.62
N GLN A 153 -17.91 -8.99 25.69
CA GLN A 153 -18.39 -8.00 24.72
C GLN A 153 -19.75 -7.37 25.10
N GLY A 154 -20.18 -7.51 26.36
CA GLY A 154 -21.27 -6.69 26.94
C GLY A 154 -22.71 -7.10 26.61
N ALA A 155 -22.95 -7.96 25.62
CA ALA A 155 -24.28 -8.52 25.33
C ALA A 155 -24.42 -9.95 25.90
N PRO A 156 -25.36 -10.22 26.82
CA PRO A 156 -25.54 -11.57 27.36
C PRO A 156 -26.23 -12.49 26.35
N ILE A 157 -25.71 -13.71 26.20
CA ILE A 157 -26.31 -14.76 25.37
C ILE A 157 -27.37 -15.49 26.19
N ILE A 158 -28.55 -15.72 25.59
CA ILE A 158 -29.65 -16.47 26.21
C ILE A 158 -29.65 -17.90 25.65
N ILE A 159 -29.46 -18.88 26.53
CA ILE A 159 -29.47 -20.30 26.17
C ILE A 159 -30.78 -20.93 26.67
N ARG A 160 -31.50 -21.60 25.76
CA ARG A 160 -32.74 -22.33 26.05
C ARG A 160 -32.56 -23.83 25.78
N PRO A 161 -33.00 -24.72 26.68
CA PRO A 161 -32.99 -26.16 26.41
C PRO A 161 -34.05 -26.52 25.36
N ALA A 162 -33.66 -27.34 24.38
CA ALA A 162 -34.54 -27.79 23.31
C ALA A 162 -35.74 -28.59 23.86
N GLN A 163 -36.96 -28.24 23.44
CA GLN A 163 -38.14 -29.06 23.76
C GLN A 163 -38.27 -30.19 22.73
N VAL A 164 -38.02 -31.42 23.19
CA VAL A 164 -38.26 -32.63 22.39
C VAL A 164 -39.77 -32.84 22.28
N SER A 165 -40.32 -32.67 21.07
CA SER A 165 -41.68 -33.10 20.75
C SER A 165 -41.67 -34.56 20.29
N LEU A 166 -42.15 -35.47 21.13
CA LEU A 166 -42.32 -36.88 20.79
C LEU A 166 -43.58 -37.03 19.91
N SER A 167 -43.39 -37.22 18.60
CA SER A 167 -44.44 -37.74 17.72
C SER A 167 -44.46 -39.27 17.82
N GLN A 168 -45.60 -39.82 18.24
CA GLN A 168 -45.84 -41.25 18.32
C GLN A 168 -46.16 -41.80 16.92
N SER A 169 -45.35 -42.75 16.44
CA SER A 169 -45.64 -43.58 15.28
C SER A 169 -45.80 -45.03 15.73
N GLU A 170 -47.05 -45.52 15.73
CA GLU A 170 -47.41 -46.92 15.93
C GLU A 170 -47.04 -47.77 14.70
N ALA A 171 -46.28 -48.85 14.90
CA ALA A 171 -46.25 -49.98 13.96
C ALA A 171 -45.83 -51.31 14.62
N ASN A 172 -46.85 -52.03 15.09
CA ASN A 172 -47.12 -53.48 15.03
C ASN A 172 -45.95 -54.52 15.03
N PRO A 173 -45.90 -55.45 16.01
CA PRO A 173 -44.91 -56.53 16.07
C PRO A 173 -45.50 -57.91 15.71
N LYS A 174 -44.98 -58.59 14.67
CA LYS A 174 -45.12 -60.05 14.53
C LYS A 174 -43.90 -60.69 13.85
N ASP A 175 -43.60 -61.89 14.37
CA ASP A 175 -42.64 -62.92 13.95
C ASP A 175 -41.19 -62.76 14.44
N ARG A 176 -40.77 -63.45 15.52
CA ARG A 176 -40.41 -64.90 15.64
C ARG A 176 -39.36 -65.30 14.58
N ARG A 177 -38.24 -65.97 14.85
CA ARG A 177 -37.50 -66.52 16.01
C ARG A 177 -36.16 -67.08 15.41
N PRO A 178 -35.23 -67.66 16.21
CA PRO A 178 -33.77 -67.65 15.97
C PRO A 178 -33.18 -68.99 15.49
N SER A 179 -31.89 -68.99 15.09
CA SER A 179 -30.89 -70.07 15.31
C SER A 179 -29.59 -69.76 14.52
N PHE A 180 -28.39 -69.70 15.10
CA PHE A 180 -27.48 -70.75 15.64
C PHE A 180 -26.42 -71.25 14.64
N THR A 181 -25.25 -71.57 15.20
CA THR A 181 -24.04 -72.26 14.67
C THR A 181 -22.98 -71.34 14.05
N ASP A 182 -21.81 -71.11 14.66
CA ASP A 182 -20.76 -71.97 15.28
C ASP A 182 -19.70 -72.45 14.28
N SER A 183 -18.45 -72.21 14.69
CA SER A 183 -17.28 -73.07 14.49
C SER A 183 -16.17 -72.67 13.48
N ARG A 184 -15.01 -72.37 14.10
CA ARG A 184 -13.71 -73.07 13.96
C ARG A 184 -12.63 -72.58 12.98
N ARG A 185 -11.52 -72.21 13.65
CA ARG A 185 -10.12 -72.69 13.48
C ARG A 185 -9.33 -72.20 12.27
N SER A 186 -8.23 -71.49 12.59
CA SER A 186 -6.89 -72.03 12.37
C SER A 186 -5.87 -71.37 13.32
N LYS A 187 -4.93 -72.19 13.82
CA LYS A 187 -3.84 -71.89 14.74
C LYS A 187 -2.50 -71.86 13.98
N LYS A 188 -1.53 -71.05 14.44
CA LYS A 188 -0.10 -71.40 14.70
C LYS A 188 0.65 -70.12 15.13
N SER A 189 1.06 -70.00 16.40
CA SER A 189 2.40 -70.29 16.98
C SER A 189 3.51 -69.38 16.42
N PHE A 190 4.32 -68.65 17.20
CA PHE A 190 5.23 -69.15 18.24
C PHE A 190 5.81 -68.00 19.10
N ASN A 191 6.41 -68.38 20.23
CA ASN A 191 6.82 -67.64 21.44
C ASN A 191 7.87 -66.52 21.30
N GLY A 192 7.92 -65.64 22.32
CA GLY A 192 9.18 -65.01 22.77
C GLY A 192 9.01 -63.72 23.57
N ALA A 193 8.99 -63.82 24.90
CA ALA A 193 8.86 -62.71 25.85
C ALA A 193 10.11 -61.80 25.91
N VAL A 194 9.90 -60.48 26.02
CA VAL A 194 10.76 -59.55 26.78
C VAL A 194 9.89 -58.40 27.32
N ASP A 195 9.92 -58.25 28.65
CA ASP A 195 9.43 -57.12 29.44
C ASP A 195 9.99 -55.77 28.96
N ARG A 196 9.12 -54.83 28.60
CA ARG A 196 9.35 -53.39 28.78
C ARG A 196 8.05 -52.69 29.13
N ARG A 197 7.90 -52.33 30.41
CA ARG A 197 6.97 -51.29 30.86
C ARG A 197 7.41 -49.97 30.24
N THR A 198 6.63 -49.47 29.30
CA THR A 198 6.75 -48.10 28.80
C THR A 198 5.53 -47.36 29.32
N TYR A 199 5.77 -46.38 30.19
CA TYR A 199 4.78 -45.40 30.57
C TYR A 199 4.38 -44.63 29.30
N SER A 200 3.15 -44.82 28.81
CA SER A 200 2.53 -43.88 27.90
C SER A 200 2.12 -42.66 28.72
N ARG A 201 2.94 -41.63 28.68
CA ARG A 201 2.57 -40.27 29.10
C ARG A 201 1.59 -39.76 28.03
N SER A 202 0.31 -39.69 28.37
CA SER A 202 -0.65 -38.93 27.58
C SER A 202 -0.24 -37.46 27.69
N GLU A 203 0.25 -36.89 26.60
CA GLU A 203 0.34 -35.44 26.46
C GLU A 203 -1.08 -34.95 26.17
N ASP A 204 -1.82 -34.66 27.24
CA ASP A 204 -3.01 -33.82 27.18
C ASP A 204 -2.53 -32.37 26.98
N THR A 205 -2.21 -32.01 25.74
CA THR A 205 -2.22 -30.61 25.34
C THR A 205 -3.67 -30.17 25.24
N PRO A 206 -4.09 -29.07 25.89
CA PRO A 206 -5.42 -28.53 25.70
C PRO A 206 -5.55 -28.15 24.23
N ARG A 207 -6.45 -28.82 23.50
CA ARG A 207 -6.83 -28.39 22.15
C ARG A 207 -7.44 -27.00 22.26
N ASN A 208 -6.94 -26.09 21.44
CA ASN A 208 -7.50 -24.75 21.32
C ASN A 208 -8.93 -24.91 20.79
N VAL A 209 -9.91 -24.28 21.44
CA VAL A 209 -11.34 -24.40 21.09
C VAL A 209 -11.62 -23.89 19.66
N SER A 210 -10.71 -23.08 19.09
CA SER A 210 -10.73 -22.64 17.70
C SER A 210 -10.57 -23.77 16.67
N ASP A 211 -9.99 -24.91 17.03
CA ASP A 211 -9.68 -26.00 16.09
C ASP A 211 -10.81 -27.02 15.95
N LEU A 212 -11.89 -26.87 16.72
CA LEU A 212 -12.99 -27.84 16.82
C LEU A 212 -14.25 -27.43 16.06
N ILE A 213 -14.28 -26.24 15.44
CA ILE A 213 -15.41 -25.81 14.61
C ILE A 213 -14.93 -25.70 13.17
N HIS A 214 -15.24 -26.72 12.38
CA HIS A 214 -15.06 -26.64 10.93
C HIS A 214 -16.12 -25.66 10.39
N PRO A 215 -15.78 -24.67 9.54
CA PRO A 215 -16.73 -23.65 9.05
C PRO A 215 -17.99 -24.22 8.37
N SER A 216 -17.90 -25.46 7.89
CA SER A 216 -18.96 -26.19 7.19
C SER A 216 -20.14 -26.64 8.06
N GLU A 217 -20.14 -26.38 9.37
CA GLU A 217 -21.21 -26.83 10.30
C GLU A 217 -22.06 -25.68 10.89
N VAL A 218 -21.92 -24.45 10.38
CA VAL A 218 -22.74 -23.30 10.80
C VAL A 218 -24.08 -23.30 10.05
N GLU A 219 -25.20 -23.49 10.76
CA GLU A 219 -26.54 -23.23 10.18
C GLU A 219 -26.68 -21.73 9.91
N TRP A 220 -26.61 -21.35 8.64
CA TRP A 220 -26.77 -19.98 8.17
C TRP A 220 -28.18 -19.46 8.47
N GLY A 221 -28.30 -18.50 9.39
CA GLY A 221 -29.51 -17.70 9.52
C GLY A 221 -29.68 -16.87 8.25
N HIS A 222 -30.59 -17.25 7.36
CA HIS A 222 -30.88 -16.63 6.05
C HIS A 222 -31.36 -15.16 6.08
N GLN A 223 -30.63 -14.22 6.70
CA GLN A 223 -30.99 -12.80 6.74
C GLN A 223 -29.89 -11.85 6.25
N GLY A 224 -29.00 -12.32 5.37
CA GLY A 224 -27.96 -11.49 4.74
C GLY A 224 -28.03 -11.52 3.21
N LEU A 225 -27.42 -10.52 2.58
CA LEU A 225 -27.13 -10.47 1.15
C LEU A 225 -26.09 -11.55 0.81
N ILE A 226 -26.38 -12.36 -0.20
CA ILE A 226 -25.48 -13.39 -0.68
C ILE A 226 -24.59 -12.82 -1.78
N LEU A 227 -23.29 -13.05 -1.69
CA LEU A 227 -22.33 -12.72 -2.74
C LEU A 227 -21.70 -14.03 -3.26
N GLN A 228 -21.84 -14.26 -4.56
CA GLN A 228 -21.33 -15.44 -5.23
C GLN A 228 -20.49 -15.07 -6.46
N GLY A 229 -19.42 -15.83 -6.67
CA GLY A 229 -18.49 -15.58 -7.75
C GLY A 229 -17.47 -16.69 -7.96
N HIS A 230 -16.42 -16.35 -8.69
CA HIS A 230 -15.31 -17.25 -8.98
C HIS A 230 -13.99 -16.70 -8.46
N ILE A 231 -13.11 -17.60 -8.01
CA ILE A 231 -11.73 -17.30 -7.66
C ILE A 231 -10.82 -17.68 -8.83
N GLY A 232 -10.14 -16.68 -9.40
CA GLY A 232 -9.09 -16.90 -10.38
C GLY A 232 -7.72 -16.88 -9.72
N VAL A 233 -6.80 -17.75 -10.14
CA VAL A 233 -5.39 -17.71 -9.72
C VAL A 233 -4.56 -17.17 -10.88
N THR A 234 -3.78 -16.13 -10.64
CA THR A 234 -3.06 -15.38 -11.70
C THR A 234 -1.57 -15.21 -11.37
N GLU A 235 -0.80 -14.67 -12.32
CA GLU A 235 0.61 -14.28 -12.13
C GLU A 235 1.55 -15.42 -11.70
N GLY A 236 1.27 -16.65 -12.15
CA GLY A 236 2.11 -17.82 -11.88
C GLY A 236 1.97 -18.40 -10.47
N LEU A 237 1.00 -17.91 -9.70
CA LEU A 237 0.61 -18.49 -8.43
C LEU A 237 0.07 -19.92 -8.65
N LEU A 238 0.55 -20.89 -7.88
CA LEU A 238 0.16 -22.29 -8.00
C LEU A 238 -0.70 -22.70 -6.80
N TYR A 239 -1.86 -23.29 -7.06
CA TYR A 239 -2.68 -23.90 -6.02
C TYR A 239 -2.43 -25.42 -5.95
N ASN A 240 -2.15 -25.92 -4.76
CA ASN A 240 -2.06 -27.35 -4.47
C ASN A 240 -2.96 -27.67 -3.26
N PRO A 241 -4.06 -28.44 -3.39
CA PRO A 241 -4.98 -28.71 -2.29
C PRO A 241 -4.37 -29.51 -1.13
N GLU A 242 -3.26 -30.21 -1.37
CA GLU A 242 -2.53 -30.93 -0.32
C GLU A 242 -1.71 -29.98 0.56
N GLU A 243 -1.31 -28.83 0.02
CA GLU A 243 -0.38 -27.90 0.67
C GLU A 243 -1.02 -26.56 1.02
N HIS A 244 -2.09 -26.16 0.32
CA HIS A 244 -2.68 -24.83 0.38
C HIS A 244 -4.16 -24.86 0.76
N LEU A 245 -4.59 -23.79 1.42
CA LEU A 245 -5.97 -23.49 1.82
C LEU A 245 -6.33 -22.13 1.23
N ILE A 246 -7.59 -21.95 0.82
CA ILE A 246 -8.12 -20.64 0.44
C ILE A 246 -9.17 -20.25 1.47
N GLU A 247 -8.94 -19.13 2.14
CA GLU A 247 -9.87 -18.50 3.07
C GLU A 247 -10.54 -17.33 2.36
N LEU A 248 -11.86 -17.21 2.53
CA LEU A 248 -12.63 -16.06 2.07
C LEU A 248 -13.27 -15.40 3.30
N TYR A 249 -13.15 -14.08 3.41
CA TYR A 249 -13.80 -13.34 4.48
C TYR A 249 -14.08 -11.88 4.08
N GLN A 250 -15.02 -11.26 4.77
CA GLN A 250 -15.28 -9.82 4.70
C GLN A 250 -14.47 -9.10 5.78
N LEU A 251 -13.78 -8.05 5.39
CA LEU A 251 -13.02 -7.16 6.24
C LEU A 251 -13.72 -5.79 6.29
N VAL A 252 -14.23 -5.42 7.47
CA VAL A 252 -14.87 -4.13 7.73
C VAL A 252 -14.07 -3.45 8.84
N GLU A 253 -13.56 -2.24 8.57
CA GLU A 253 -12.72 -1.49 9.51
C GLU A 253 -11.49 -2.26 10.02
N GLY A 254 -10.91 -3.13 9.19
CA GLY A 254 -9.75 -3.95 9.57
C GLY A 254 -10.10 -5.20 10.39
N ILE A 255 -11.38 -5.41 10.70
CA ILE A 255 -11.85 -6.57 11.45
C ILE A 255 -12.47 -7.58 10.49
N ARG A 256 -12.14 -8.87 10.66
CA ARG A 256 -12.79 -9.97 9.93
C ARG A 256 -14.19 -10.18 10.51
N VAL A 257 -15.23 -9.86 9.75
CA VAL A 257 -16.61 -9.89 10.24
C VAL A 257 -17.32 -11.19 9.86
N GLU A 258 -17.27 -11.53 8.58
CA GLU A 258 -18.00 -12.67 8.01
C GLU A 258 -17.04 -13.54 7.20
N TYR A 259 -17.26 -14.85 7.19
CA TYR A 259 -16.44 -15.81 6.45
C TYR A 259 -17.25 -16.42 5.31
N GLY A 260 -16.61 -16.65 4.18
CA GLY A 260 -17.18 -17.32 3.03
C GLY A 260 -16.66 -18.75 2.88
N GLU A 261 -17.33 -19.50 2.01
CA GLU A 261 -16.91 -20.81 1.56
C GLU A 261 -16.31 -20.71 0.16
N VAL A 262 -15.27 -21.51 -0.08
CA VAL A 262 -14.63 -21.64 -1.41
C VAL A 262 -14.70 -23.09 -1.84
N ASN A 263 -15.43 -23.36 -2.91
CA ASN A 263 -15.41 -24.66 -3.58
C ASN A 263 -14.25 -24.70 -4.56
N ILE A 264 -13.14 -25.26 -4.11
CA ILE A 264 -11.89 -25.40 -4.88
C ILE A 264 -12.09 -26.15 -6.21
N ASN A 265 -13.01 -27.11 -6.29
CA ASN A 265 -13.20 -27.92 -7.50
C ASN A 265 -13.87 -27.14 -8.64
N SER A 266 -14.81 -26.25 -8.30
CA SER A 266 -15.45 -25.36 -9.27
C SER A 266 -14.80 -23.96 -9.32
N ALA A 267 -13.86 -23.69 -8.42
CA ALA A 267 -13.32 -22.36 -8.15
C ALA A 267 -14.41 -21.32 -7.83
N GLU A 268 -15.56 -21.76 -7.32
CA GLU A 268 -16.65 -20.90 -6.93
C GLU A 268 -16.50 -20.51 -5.47
N PHE A 269 -16.95 -19.30 -5.13
CA PHE A 269 -17.05 -18.87 -3.75
C PHE A 269 -18.46 -18.38 -3.43
N TYR A 270 -18.78 -18.45 -2.15
CA TYR A 270 -20.04 -17.96 -1.58
C TYR A 270 -19.74 -17.28 -0.25
N ILE A 271 -20.28 -16.08 -0.02
CA ILE A 271 -20.24 -15.42 1.28
C ILE A 271 -21.58 -14.74 1.54
N ALA A 272 -22.16 -15.00 2.71
CA ALA A 272 -23.39 -14.35 3.15
C ALA A 272 -23.03 -13.19 4.07
N VAL A 273 -23.46 -11.98 3.69
CA VAL A 273 -23.13 -10.76 4.42
C VAL A 273 -24.32 -9.96 4.90
N SER A 274 -24.22 -9.44 6.12
CA SER A 274 -25.24 -8.58 6.70
C SER A 274 -25.32 -7.23 5.99
N GLU A 275 -24.19 -6.70 5.54
CA GLU A 275 -24.08 -5.47 4.76
C GLU A 275 -22.98 -5.59 3.71
N ALA A 276 -23.25 -5.14 2.47
CA ALA A 276 -22.24 -5.07 1.41
C ALA A 276 -21.33 -3.85 1.60
N SER A 277 -20.51 -3.88 2.64
CA SER A 277 -19.51 -2.85 2.96
C SER A 277 -18.12 -3.47 3.12
N GLY A 278 -17.08 -2.62 3.08
CA GLY A 278 -15.69 -3.07 3.27
C GLY A 278 -15.11 -3.88 2.10
N ARG A 279 -14.23 -4.84 2.43
CA ARG A 279 -13.45 -5.64 1.47
C ARG A 279 -13.77 -7.12 1.57
N PHE A 280 -14.00 -7.78 0.44
CA PHE A 280 -14.09 -9.24 0.36
C PHE A 280 -12.73 -9.78 -0.04
N ILE A 281 -12.04 -10.43 0.90
CA ILE A 281 -10.66 -10.88 0.72
C ILE A 281 -10.65 -12.39 0.59
N ALA A 282 -10.05 -12.87 -0.51
CA ALA A 282 -9.62 -14.25 -0.62
C ALA A 282 -8.11 -14.34 -0.38
N GLU A 283 -7.70 -15.17 0.57
CA GLU A 283 -6.31 -15.44 0.90
C GLU A 283 -6.00 -16.90 0.60
N MET A 284 -4.92 -17.15 -0.13
CA MET A 284 -4.33 -18.47 -0.23
C MET A 284 -3.16 -18.59 0.74
N ARG A 285 -3.27 -19.54 1.66
CA ARG A 285 -2.26 -19.83 2.68
C ARG A 285 -1.72 -21.24 2.53
N THR A 286 -0.48 -21.47 2.95
CA THR A 286 0.01 -22.83 3.18
C THR A 286 -0.72 -23.45 4.38
N ARG A 287 -0.70 -24.78 4.51
CA ARG A 287 -1.22 -25.44 5.73
C ARG A 287 -0.48 -25.08 7.01
N ALA A 288 0.70 -24.47 6.90
CA ALA A 288 1.42 -23.90 8.03
C ALA A 288 0.95 -22.47 8.38
N GLY A 289 0.02 -21.90 7.60
CA GLY A 289 -0.55 -20.56 7.81
C GLY A 289 0.12 -19.43 7.04
N GLU A 290 1.17 -19.70 6.27
CA GLU A 290 1.91 -18.68 5.50
C GLU A 290 1.08 -18.16 4.32
N LEU A 291 0.94 -16.83 4.17
CA LEU A 291 0.20 -16.19 3.10
C LEU A 291 1.02 -16.18 1.80
N ILE A 292 0.57 -16.92 0.78
CA ILE A 292 1.29 -17.06 -0.50
C ILE A 292 0.56 -16.38 -1.67
N GLY A 293 -0.73 -16.08 -1.51
CA GLY A 293 -1.45 -15.24 -2.44
C GLY A 293 -2.67 -14.58 -1.83
N ALA A 294 -3.10 -13.47 -2.38
CA ALA A 294 -4.33 -12.81 -2.00
C ALA A 294 -4.95 -12.10 -3.20
N GLY A 295 -6.26 -11.94 -3.11
CA GLY A 295 -7.08 -11.17 -4.02
C GLY A 295 -8.18 -10.53 -3.19
N HIS A 296 -8.67 -9.40 -3.64
CA HIS A 296 -9.81 -8.76 -3.00
C HIS A 296 -10.79 -8.25 -4.04
N LEU A 297 -12.04 -8.13 -3.62
CA LEU A 297 -13.10 -7.43 -4.29
C LEU A 297 -13.59 -6.35 -3.33
N GLU A 298 -13.59 -5.11 -3.80
CA GLU A 298 -14.06 -3.98 -3.01
C GLU A 298 -15.59 -3.90 -3.02
N SER A 299 -16.21 -3.50 -1.91
CA SER A 299 -17.68 -3.34 -1.87
C SER A 299 -18.21 -2.36 -2.91
N THR A 300 -17.43 -1.33 -3.26
CA THR A 300 -17.83 -0.38 -4.31
C THR A 300 -17.78 -0.98 -5.72
N GLU A 301 -17.02 -2.07 -5.94
CA GLU A 301 -16.96 -2.79 -7.22
C GLU A 301 -18.18 -3.68 -7.44
N LEU A 302 -18.97 -3.92 -6.38
CA LEU A 302 -20.24 -4.62 -6.52
C LEU A 302 -21.19 -3.82 -7.41
N PRO A 303 -21.98 -4.51 -8.26
CA PRO A 303 -23.03 -3.85 -9.02
C PRO A 303 -23.99 -3.12 -8.07
N HIS A 304 -24.53 -1.97 -8.50
CA HIS A 304 -25.47 -1.20 -7.70
C HIS A 304 -26.61 -2.08 -7.18
N ILE A 305 -26.66 -2.23 -5.86
CA ILE A 305 -27.60 -3.10 -5.17
C ILE A 305 -28.92 -2.36 -5.06
N GLU A 306 -29.89 -2.69 -5.92
CA GLU A 306 -31.25 -2.21 -5.75
C GLU A 306 -31.81 -2.73 -4.42
N ARG A 307 -32.62 -1.92 -3.72
CA ARG A 307 -33.33 -2.39 -2.52
C ARG A 307 -34.15 -3.63 -2.92
N ASN A 308 -33.95 -4.76 -2.22
CA ASN A 308 -34.53 -6.11 -2.44
C ASN A 308 -33.70 -7.11 -3.27
N VAL A 309 -32.41 -6.86 -3.51
CA VAL A 309 -31.53 -7.91 -4.02
C VAL A 309 -31.03 -8.74 -2.83
N ASP A 310 -31.37 -10.02 -2.81
CA ASP A 310 -30.90 -10.97 -1.79
C ASP A 310 -29.60 -11.68 -2.21
N GLU A 311 -29.22 -11.60 -3.50
CA GLU A 311 -28.10 -12.32 -4.09
C GLU A 311 -27.42 -11.54 -5.23
N ILE A 312 -26.09 -11.51 -5.23
CA ILE A 312 -25.25 -10.91 -6.27
C ILE A 312 -24.31 -11.99 -6.82
N ASP A 313 -24.47 -12.28 -8.11
CA ASP A 313 -23.72 -13.30 -8.82
C ASP A 313 -22.65 -12.73 -9.74
N GLY A 314 -21.76 -13.62 -10.21
CA GLY A 314 -20.81 -13.33 -11.28
C GLY A 314 -19.61 -12.52 -10.85
N LEU A 315 -19.37 -12.41 -9.54
CA LEU A 315 -18.22 -11.73 -8.98
C LEU A 315 -16.93 -12.48 -9.31
N GLN A 316 -15.80 -11.77 -9.39
CA GLN A 316 -14.49 -12.38 -9.61
C GLN A 316 -13.47 -11.84 -8.61
N ILE A 317 -12.77 -12.75 -7.93
CA ILE A 317 -11.61 -12.41 -7.11
C ILE A 317 -10.39 -13.07 -7.73
N HIS A 318 -9.39 -12.26 -8.13
CA HIS A 318 -8.14 -12.79 -8.67
C HIS A 318 -7.06 -12.83 -7.59
N LEU A 319 -6.69 -14.05 -7.17
CA LEU A 319 -5.54 -14.29 -6.33
C LEU A 319 -4.25 -14.03 -7.12
N ARG A 320 -3.39 -13.19 -6.55
CA ARG A 320 -2.03 -12.91 -7.02
C ARG A 320 -1.04 -13.27 -5.92
N PRO A 321 0.21 -13.61 -6.27
CA PRO A 321 1.24 -13.86 -5.27
C PRO A 321 1.34 -12.68 -4.29
N THR A 322 1.19 -12.94 -3.01
CA THR A 322 1.45 -11.93 -1.97
C THR A 322 2.92 -12.00 -1.66
N SER A 323 3.69 -11.14 -2.32
CA SER A 323 5.07 -10.97 -1.95
C SER A 323 5.10 -9.97 -0.78
N GLU A 324 5.24 -10.45 0.46
CA GLU A 324 5.42 -9.54 1.62
C GLU A 324 6.72 -8.72 1.53
N LEU A 325 7.58 -9.17 0.63
CA LEU A 325 8.88 -8.63 0.29
C LEU A 325 8.83 -7.38 -0.58
N ILE A 326 9.94 -6.65 -0.51
CA ILE A 326 10.35 -5.69 -1.53
C ILE A 326 10.96 -6.48 -2.69
N GLU A 327 10.45 -6.30 -3.89
CA GLU A 327 11.07 -6.84 -5.09
C GLU A 327 11.00 -5.89 -6.27
N GLY A 328 11.93 -6.07 -7.17
CA GLY A 328 11.91 -5.37 -8.43
C GLY A 328 13.01 -5.83 -9.38
N GLN A 329 13.16 -5.07 -10.45
CA GLN A 329 14.15 -5.27 -11.47
C GLN A 329 14.74 -3.94 -11.90
N VAL A 330 16.07 -3.87 -11.95
CA VAL A 330 16.77 -2.72 -12.52
C VAL A 330 16.86 -2.91 -14.04
N ILE A 331 16.41 -1.91 -14.78
CA ILE A 331 16.28 -1.95 -16.24
C ILE A 331 16.87 -0.69 -16.86
N SER A 332 17.30 -0.77 -18.11
CA SER A 332 17.69 0.41 -18.85
C SER A 332 16.49 1.34 -19.06
N ALA A 333 16.70 2.66 -18.98
CA ALA A 333 15.70 3.66 -19.37
C ALA A 333 15.25 3.55 -20.84
N TYR A 334 15.97 2.78 -21.67
CA TYR A 334 15.60 2.43 -23.04
C TYR A 334 14.66 1.22 -23.14
N SER A 335 14.27 0.63 -22.02
CA SER A 335 13.26 -0.42 -22.00
C SER A 335 11.91 0.16 -22.41
N TYR A 336 11.19 -0.54 -23.28
CA TYR A 336 9.88 -0.09 -23.75
C TYR A 336 8.90 -1.25 -23.86
N ARG A 337 7.68 -1.06 -23.35
CA ARG A 337 6.60 -2.06 -23.40
C ARG A 337 7.09 -3.44 -22.93
N SER A 338 7.10 -4.42 -23.83
CA SER A 338 7.55 -5.79 -23.57
C SER A 338 9.05 -6.01 -23.77
N ASN A 339 9.76 -5.06 -24.38
CA ASN A 339 11.21 -5.12 -24.55
C ASN A 339 11.90 -4.57 -23.31
N ILE A 340 12.17 -5.47 -22.36
CA ILE A 340 12.85 -5.16 -21.10
C ILE A 340 14.33 -5.46 -21.25
N ILE A 341 15.18 -4.44 -21.05
CA ILE A 341 16.64 -4.56 -21.09
C ILE A 341 17.15 -4.57 -19.63
N PRO A 342 17.45 -5.74 -19.04
CA PRO A 342 17.89 -5.83 -17.64
C PRO A 342 19.34 -5.33 -17.47
N GLU A 343 19.62 -4.72 -16.32
CA GLU A 343 20.95 -4.20 -15.95
C GLU A 343 21.56 -4.99 -14.77
N PRO A 344 22.10 -6.21 -15.00
CA PRO A 344 22.47 -7.14 -13.92
C PRO A 344 23.70 -6.71 -13.10
N GLN A 345 24.39 -5.65 -13.52
CA GLN A 345 25.53 -5.08 -12.78
C GLN A 345 25.09 -4.00 -11.78
N ALA A 346 23.81 -3.61 -11.79
CA ALA A 346 23.31 -2.59 -10.90
C ALA A 346 23.28 -3.08 -9.46
N GLN A 347 23.74 -2.23 -8.55
CA GLN A 347 23.70 -2.44 -7.11
C GLN A 347 22.58 -1.59 -6.54
N THR A 348 21.69 -2.21 -5.75
CA THR A 348 20.60 -1.51 -5.10
C THR A 348 20.83 -1.50 -3.60
N PHE A 349 20.68 -0.35 -2.98
CA PHE A 349 20.91 -0.10 -1.58
C PHE A 349 19.60 0.36 -0.92
N ILE A 350 19.25 -0.23 0.21
CA ILE A 350 18.11 0.19 1.02
C ILE A 350 18.62 1.06 2.17
N ALA A 351 18.23 2.34 2.18
CA ALA A 351 18.80 3.33 3.10
C ALA A 351 18.62 2.99 4.60
N PRO A 352 17.42 2.65 5.11
CA PRO A 352 17.24 2.42 6.55
C PRO A 352 18.08 1.31 7.16
N PHE A 353 18.44 0.29 6.37
CA PHE A 353 19.15 -0.90 6.87
C PHE A 353 20.62 -0.89 6.53
N ASN A 354 21.08 0.15 5.83
CA ASN A 354 22.42 0.18 5.26
C ASN A 354 22.76 -1.12 4.52
N LYS A 355 21.78 -1.64 3.76
CA LYS A 355 21.78 -3.00 3.20
C LYS A 355 21.82 -2.94 1.68
N TYR A 356 22.82 -3.58 1.09
CA TYR A 356 22.86 -3.83 -0.34
C TYR A 356 22.03 -5.07 -0.67
N ILE A 357 21.08 -4.93 -1.60
CA ILE A 357 20.39 -6.04 -2.22
C ILE A 357 21.14 -6.39 -3.51
N SER A 358 21.72 -7.59 -3.55
CA SER A 358 22.34 -8.08 -4.77
C SER A 358 21.27 -8.35 -5.82
N SER A 359 21.49 -7.81 -7.01
CA SER A 359 20.72 -8.21 -8.17
C SER A 359 21.21 -9.58 -8.64
N ASN A 360 20.29 -10.45 -9.05
CA ASN A 360 20.67 -11.71 -9.71
C ASN A 360 21.12 -11.44 -11.16
N GLY A 361 21.51 -12.47 -11.90
CA GLY A 361 21.91 -12.34 -13.32
C GLY A 361 20.81 -11.81 -14.26
N LEU A 362 19.58 -11.59 -13.77
CA LEU A 362 18.46 -10.97 -14.48
C LEU A 362 18.14 -9.56 -13.97
N ALA A 363 19.05 -8.95 -13.20
CA ALA A 363 18.89 -7.64 -12.58
C ALA A 363 17.73 -7.56 -11.56
N LYS A 364 17.23 -8.70 -11.06
CA LYS A 364 16.14 -8.73 -10.07
C LYS A 364 16.69 -8.71 -8.65
N PHE A 365 16.03 -7.97 -7.77
CA PHE A 365 16.36 -7.87 -6.36
C PHE A 365 15.14 -8.25 -5.51
N ARG A 366 15.38 -8.75 -4.29
CA ARG A 366 14.35 -9.19 -3.34
C ARG A 366 14.83 -8.99 -1.90
N ASP A 367 13.94 -8.52 -1.03
CA ASP A 367 14.17 -8.38 0.41
C ASP A 367 12.92 -8.78 1.21
N GLU A 368 13.05 -9.78 2.07
CA GLU A 368 11.95 -10.43 2.80
C GLU A 368 11.71 -9.86 4.20
N ASP A 369 12.52 -8.89 4.62
CA ASP A 369 12.47 -8.36 6.00
C ASP A 369 11.25 -7.47 6.24
N TYR A 370 10.43 -7.20 5.23
CA TYR A 370 9.31 -6.26 5.27
C TYR A 370 7.95 -6.95 5.38
N LEU A 371 7.01 -6.26 6.01
CA LEU A 371 5.59 -6.56 5.98
C LEU A 371 4.93 -5.88 4.77
N PRO A 372 3.78 -6.38 4.28
CA PRO A 372 3.02 -5.76 3.19
C PRO A 372 2.71 -4.28 3.42
N GLY A 373 2.82 -3.49 2.36
CA GLY A 373 2.57 -2.05 2.40
C GLY A 373 3.63 -1.21 3.09
N SER A 374 4.72 -1.82 3.60
CA SER A 374 5.92 -1.10 4.02
C SER A 374 6.47 -0.24 2.89
N GLU A 375 6.94 0.94 3.23
CA GLU A 375 7.59 1.83 2.28
C GLU A 375 9.10 1.74 2.45
N SER A 376 9.85 2.04 1.39
CA SER A 376 11.31 2.17 1.45
C SER A 376 11.83 3.15 0.41
N ILE A 377 12.99 3.74 0.69
CA ILE A 377 13.78 4.45 -0.30
C ILE A 377 14.93 3.55 -0.74
N LEU A 378 15.04 3.34 -2.04
CA LEU A 378 16.14 2.63 -2.69
C LEU A 378 17.07 3.62 -3.37
N THR A 379 18.37 3.40 -3.22
CA THR A 379 19.38 4.02 -4.08
C THR A 379 19.98 2.95 -4.99
N THR A 380 19.88 3.15 -6.30
CA THR A 380 20.45 2.25 -7.31
C THR A 380 21.66 2.89 -7.95
N HIS A 381 22.77 2.15 -7.97
CA HIS A 381 24.05 2.55 -8.55
C HIS A 381 24.45 1.58 -9.66
N LEU A 382 24.90 2.11 -10.79
CA LEU A 382 25.45 1.36 -11.91
C LEU A 382 26.60 2.16 -12.55
N GLU A 383 27.66 1.48 -12.98
CA GLU A 383 28.81 2.13 -13.60
C GLU A 383 28.42 2.82 -14.92
N ASN A 384 28.95 4.02 -15.17
CA ASN A 384 28.62 4.87 -16.33
C ASN A 384 27.13 5.28 -16.42
N HIS A 385 26.43 5.23 -15.29
CA HIS A 385 25.04 5.64 -15.16
C HIS A 385 24.90 6.61 -13.98
N TRP A 386 23.86 7.43 -14.06
CA TRP A 386 23.43 8.24 -12.94
C TRP A 386 22.83 7.37 -11.86
N SER A 387 23.19 7.68 -10.61
CA SER A 387 22.58 7.03 -9.46
C SER A 387 21.11 7.42 -9.38
N LYS A 388 20.25 6.52 -8.93
CA LYS A 388 18.80 6.78 -8.88
C LYS A 388 18.27 6.57 -7.48
N ILE A 389 17.43 7.49 -7.01
CA ILE A 389 16.64 7.34 -5.80
C ILE A 389 15.21 6.98 -6.20
N THR A 390 14.68 5.90 -5.63
CA THR A 390 13.33 5.42 -5.92
C THR A 390 12.61 5.09 -4.62
N ARG A 391 11.44 5.68 -4.42
CA ARG A 391 10.53 5.26 -3.36
C ARG A 391 9.77 4.03 -3.83
N ILE A 392 9.69 3.04 -2.97
CA ILE A 392 9.04 1.77 -3.26
C ILE A 392 8.12 1.36 -2.12
N LYS A 393 7.22 0.43 -2.43
CA LYS A 393 6.32 -0.18 -1.47
C LYS A 393 6.44 -1.70 -1.57
N SER A 394 6.50 -2.40 -0.44
CA SER A 394 6.47 -3.86 -0.42
C SER A 394 5.16 -4.37 -1.01
N SER A 395 5.19 -5.60 -1.53
CA SER A 395 4.07 -6.20 -2.27
C SER A 395 3.72 -5.52 -3.60
N VAL A 396 4.57 -4.62 -4.09
CA VAL A 396 4.47 -4.03 -5.43
C VAL A 396 5.78 -4.29 -6.16
N PHE A 397 5.73 -5.03 -7.27
CA PHE A 397 6.91 -5.27 -8.10
C PHE A 397 7.36 -3.97 -8.78
N GLN A 398 8.61 -3.56 -8.51
CA GLN A 398 9.14 -2.30 -8.99
C GLN A 398 10.04 -2.48 -10.22
N ARG A 399 9.92 -1.58 -11.19
CA ARG A 399 10.88 -1.46 -12.30
C ARG A 399 11.67 -0.17 -12.13
N ILE A 400 12.97 -0.31 -11.88
CA ILE A 400 13.85 0.84 -11.63
C ILE A 400 14.64 1.11 -12.92
N GLU A 401 14.21 2.13 -13.66
CA GLU A 401 14.93 2.61 -14.84
C GLU A 401 16.23 3.32 -14.46
N VAL A 402 17.36 2.95 -15.06
CA VAL A 402 18.65 3.66 -14.90
C VAL A 402 19.05 4.37 -16.19
N PHE A 403 19.69 5.53 -16.06
CA PHE A 403 20.04 6.42 -17.16
C PHE A 403 21.55 6.48 -17.33
N THR A 404 22.06 6.37 -18.55
CA THR A 404 23.50 6.46 -18.78
C THR A 404 23.98 7.90 -18.53
N ASP A 405 25.25 8.07 -18.16
CA ASP A 405 25.86 9.40 -18.01
C ASP A 405 25.69 10.24 -19.29
N LYS A 406 25.84 9.61 -20.45
CA LYS A 406 25.72 10.25 -21.76
C LYS A 406 24.32 10.78 -22.05
N ASP A 407 23.28 10.08 -21.57
CA ASP A 407 21.89 10.50 -21.82
C ASP A 407 21.58 11.77 -21.06
N ILE A 408 22.04 11.84 -19.81
CA ILE A 408 21.87 12.99 -18.95
C ILE A 408 22.74 14.16 -19.42
N GLU A 409 24.00 13.91 -19.80
CA GLU A 409 24.89 14.91 -20.40
C GLU A 409 24.28 15.49 -21.67
N ALA A 410 23.76 14.65 -22.58
CA ALA A 410 23.10 15.11 -23.80
C ALA A 410 21.83 15.91 -23.50
N THR A 411 21.04 15.48 -22.51
CA THR A 411 19.84 16.21 -22.07
C THR A 411 20.21 17.59 -21.52
N TYR A 412 21.22 17.65 -20.65
CA TYR A 412 21.72 18.89 -20.05
C TYR A 412 22.34 19.83 -21.08
N ALA A 413 23.17 19.33 -22.00
CA ALA A 413 23.78 20.14 -23.05
C ALA A 413 22.75 20.74 -24.01
N ASN A 414 21.69 20.00 -24.33
CA ASN A 414 20.56 20.52 -25.10
C ASN A 414 19.76 21.57 -24.30
N ALA A 415 19.64 21.36 -22.98
CA ALA A 415 18.89 22.25 -22.12
C ALA A 415 19.61 23.58 -21.82
N PHE A 416 20.92 23.53 -21.66
CA PHE A 416 21.77 24.63 -21.24
C PHE A 416 23.01 24.73 -22.14
N PRO A 417 22.86 25.12 -23.42
CA PRO A 417 23.95 25.11 -24.40
C PRO A 417 25.10 26.07 -24.06
N GLU A 418 24.86 27.04 -23.19
CA GLU A 418 25.88 28.00 -22.73
C GLU A 418 26.68 27.53 -21.50
N LYS A 419 26.27 26.44 -20.84
CA LYS A 419 26.91 25.91 -19.63
C LYS A 419 27.85 24.75 -19.96
N HIS A 420 28.89 24.58 -19.14
CA HIS A 420 29.84 23.48 -19.29
C HIS A 420 29.33 22.19 -18.62
N GLU A 421 29.59 21.04 -19.26
CA GLU A 421 29.20 19.71 -18.76
C GLU A 421 29.77 19.38 -17.37
N ASN A 422 30.93 19.94 -17.02
CA ASN A 422 31.59 19.70 -15.73
C ASN A 422 30.75 20.15 -14.50
N ASP A 423 29.75 21.01 -14.70
CA ASP A 423 28.86 21.46 -13.62
C ASP A 423 27.75 20.44 -13.33
N LEU A 424 27.49 19.48 -14.22
CA LEU A 424 26.33 18.58 -14.13
C LEU A 424 26.29 17.80 -12.81
N LYS A 425 27.43 17.37 -12.28
CA LYS A 425 27.51 16.59 -11.02
C LYS A 425 27.07 17.37 -9.77
N ARG A 426 26.94 18.69 -9.86
CA ARG A 426 26.42 19.55 -8.77
C ARG A 426 24.90 19.60 -8.76
N PHE A 427 24.25 19.06 -9.78
CA PHE A 427 22.81 19.01 -9.85
C PHE A 427 22.29 17.68 -9.31
N ALA A 428 21.17 17.78 -8.63
CA ALA A 428 20.21 16.71 -8.51
C ALA A 428 19.20 16.82 -9.67
N ILE A 429 18.65 15.69 -10.07
CA ILE A 429 17.75 15.61 -11.21
C ILE A 429 16.40 15.06 -10.74
N VAL A 430 15.33 15.77 -11.04
CA VAL A 430 13.97 15.24 -10.90
C VAL A 430 13.40 15.00 -12.28
N LYS A 431 13.17 13.73 -12.63
CA LYS A 431 12.47 13.36 -13.87
C LYS A 431 11.03 13.03 -13.52
N GLY A 432 10.07 13.45 -14.33
CA GLY A 432 8.69 13.07 -14.05
C GLY A 432 7.79 13.04 -15.26
N ARG A 433 6.59 12.52 -15.02
CA ARG A 433 5.56 12.37 -16.04
C ARG A 433 4.18 12.67 -15.47
N ILE A 434 3.40 13.46 -16.20
CA ILE A 434 1.99 13.70 -15.93
C ILE A 434 1.16 12.84 -16.86
N ILE A 435 0.35 11.95 -16.29
CA ILE A 435 -0.48 10.99 -17.00
C ILE A 435 -1.95 11.11 -16.62
N LYS A 436 -2.83 10.74 -17.55
CA LYS A 436 -4.25 10.53 -17.34
C LYS A 436 -4.65 9.28 -18.11
N GLU A 437 -5.24 8.30 -17.42
CA GLU A 437 -5.61 7.02 -18.01
C GLU A 437 -4.41 6.34 -18.73
N GLY A 438 -3.22 6.44 -18.15
CA GLY A 438 -1.98 5.90 -18.70
C GLY A 438 -1.41 6.65 -19.92
N ARG A 439 -2.01 7.77 -20.35
CA ARG A 439 -1.53 8.60 -21.46
C ARG A 439 -0.93 9.90 -20.94
N GLY A 440 0.09 10.41 -21.62
CA GLY A 440 0.70 11.70 -21.28
C GLY A 440 -0.29 12.86 -21.42
N VAL A 441 -0.20 13.83 -20.51
CA VAL A 441 -1.05 15.02 -20.48
C VAL A 441 -0.27 16.22 -21.01
N SER A 442 -0.85 16.91 -22.00
CA SER A 442 -0.32 18.18 -22.52
C SER A 442 -0.87 19.36 -21.71
N GLY A 443 -0.13 20.47 -21.64
CA GLY A 443 -0.57 21.70 -20.98
C GLY A 443 -0.35 21.72 -19.46
N ALA A 444 0.36 20.73 -18.91
CA ALA A 444 0.69 20.69 -17.49
C ALA A 444 1.93 21.55 -17.20
N LYS A 445 1.89 22.31 -16.11
CA LYS A 445 3.00 23.10 -15.58
C LYS A 445 3.49 22.50 -14.29
N VAL A 446 4.81 22.45 -14.14
CA VAL A 446 5.48 21.88 -12.97
C VAL A 446 6.25 22.96 -12.24
N GLU A 447 6.30 22.89 -10.92
CA GLU A 447 7.15 23.72 -10.09
C GLU A 447 7.73 22.89 -8.93
N VAL A 448 8.91 23.29 -8.44
CA VAL A 448 9.50 22.75 -7.21
C VAL A 448 9.27 23.75 -6.09
N GLU A 449 8.76 23.28 -4.96
CA GLU A 449 8.53 24.16 -3.83
C GLU A 449 9.83 24.81 -3.34
N GLY A 450 9.79 26.14 -3.15
CA GLY A 450 10.89 26.90 -2.60
C GLY A 450 12.09 27.07 -3.54
N ASP A 451 11.99 26.60 -4.78
CA ASP A 451 13.06 26.66 -5.77
C ASP A 451 12.58 27.31 -7.07
N ALA A 452 13.39 28.26 -7.59
CA ALA A 452 13.10 28.98 -8.82
C ALA A 452 13.56 28.21 -10.09
N THR A 453 14.04 26.97 -9.93
CA THR A 453 14.46 26.12 -11.03
C THR A 453 13.32 25.91 -12.03
N THR A 454 13.60 26.17 -13.31
CA THR A 454 12.62 26.00 -14.38
C THR A 454 12.64 24.57 -14.92
N PRO A 455 11.50 23.86 -14.97
CA PRO A 455 11.42 22.55 -15.61
C PRO A 455 11.67 22.65 -17.12
N ILE A 456 12.27 21.61 -17.67
CA ILE A 456 12.43 21.40 -19.10
C ILE A 456 11.45 20.31 -19.53
N TYR A 457 10.62 20.63 -20.51
CA TYR A 457 9.60 19.72 -21.01
C TYR A 457 10.07 19.00 -22.28
N TYR A 458 9.52 17.82 -22.51
CA TYR A 458 9.88 16.99 -23.66
C TYR A 458 8.87 17.15 -24.80
N GLU A 459 9.39 17.18 -26.02
CA GLU A 459 8.62 16.96 -27.25
C GLU A 459 9.11 15.63 -27.84
N SER A 460 8.27 14.61 -27.82
CA SER A 460 8.69 13.22 -28.04
C SER A 460 9.81 12.85 -27.05
N PHE A 461 10.99 12.46 -27.52
CA PHE A 461 12.13 12.09 -26.66
C PHE A 461 13.17 13.21 -26.50
N LEU A 462 12.88 14.41 -27.02
CA LEU A 462 13.83 15.51 -27.04
C LEU A 462 13.45 16.59 -26.02
N PRO A 463 14.35 16.98 -25.10
CA PRO A 463 14.12 18.11 -24.22
C PRO A 463 14.05 19.42 -25.03
N ARG A 464 13.06 20.26 -24.72
CA ARG A 464 12.82 21.55 -25.40
C ARG A 464 12.75 22.68 -24.36
N PRO A 465 13.85 23.41 -24.12
CA PRO A 465 13.87 24.52 -23.15
C PRO A 465 12.92 25.68 -23.47
N SER A 466 12.46 25.78 -24.72
CA SER A 466 11.49 26.78 -25.15
C SER A 466 10.05 26.46 -24.73
N LEU A 467 9.77 25.23 -24.33
CA LEU A 467 8.45 24.84 -23.84
C LEU A 467 8.25 25.36 -22.40
N THR A 468 7.01 25.74 -22.09
CA THR A 468 6.62 26.23 -20.76
C THR A 468 5.62 25.32 -20.05
N GLU A 469 5.20 24.25 -20.73
CA GLU A 469 4.25 23.24 -20.27
C GLU A 469 4.52 21.92 -21.01
N THR A 470 3.99 20.81 -20.50
CA THR A 470 4.14 19.49 -21.11
C THR A 470 3.48 19.38 -22.49
N THR A 471 4.02 18.49 -23.32
CA THR A 471 3.39 18.05 -24.57
C THR A 471 2.57 16.76 -24.35
N SER A 472 2.16 16.08 -25.42
CA SER A 472 1.45 14.79 -25.36
C SER A 472 2.24 13.67 -24.68
N THR A 473 3.54 13.82 -24.44
CA THR A 473 4.31 12.84 -23.65
C THR A 473 4.03 12.95 -22.15
N GLY A 474 3.67 14.15 -21.68
CA GLY A 474 3.54 14.48 -20.28
C GLY A 474 4.87 14.56 -19.52
N GLU A 475 6.01 14.48 -20.21
CA GLU A 475 7.33 14.31 -19.57
C GLU A 475 8.02 15.64 -19.30
N PHE A 476 8.75 15.69 -18.18
CA PHE A 476 9.58 16.81 -17.78
C PHE A 476 10.84 16.35 -17.04
N ILE A 477 11.83 17.24 -16.98
CA ILE A 477 13.06 17.08 -16.19
C ILE A 477 13.42 18.41 -15.52
N ILE A 478 13.92 18.35 -14.30
CA ILE A 478 14.35 19.51 -13.51
C ILE A 478 15.78 19.25 -13.06
N PHE A 479 16.67 20.23 -13.24
CA PHE A 479 18.06 20.21 -12.75
C PHE A 479 18.19 21.24 -11.64
N THR A 480 18.28 20.80 -10.38
CA THR A 480 18.37 21.69 -9.22
C THR A 480 19.66 21.47 -8.44
N GLU A 481 20.23 22.54 -7.89
CA GLU A 481 21.39 22.46 -6.99
C GLU A 481 20.96 22.23 -5.53
N VAL A 482 19.66 22.33 -5.24
CA VAL A 482 19.09 22.23 -3.89
C VAL A 482 18.95 20.77 -3.50
N GLU A 483 19.48 20.40 -2.34
CA GLU A 483 19.32 19.06 -1.75
C GLU A 483 18.20 19.02 -0.70
N GLY A 484 17.73 17.80 -0.44
CA GLY A 484 16.73 17.47 0.55
C GLY A 484 15.36 17.16 -0.08
N PRO A 485 14.43 16.64 0.73
CA PRO A 485 13.08 16.36 0.29
C PRO A 485 12.35 17.65 -0.12
N ARG A 486 11.64 17.63 -1.25
CA ARG A 486 10.89 18.78 -1.77
C ARG A 486 9.57 18.36 -2.38
N TYR A 487 8.55 19.20 -2.26
CA TYR A 487 7.31 19.02 -2.99
C TYR A 487 7.44 19.45 -4.45
N ILE A 488 7.04 18.57 -5.35
CA ILE A 488 6.77 18.86 -6.75
C ILE A 488 5.29 19.17 -6.88
N ARG A 489 4.95 20.33 -7.44
CA ARG A 489 3.57 20.76 -7.65
C ARG A 489 3.28 20.77 -9.14
N VAL A 490 2.05 20.40 -9.48
CA VAL A 490 1.59 20.33 -10.86
C VAL A 490 0.30 21.11 -10.98
N SER A 491 0.15 21.84 -12.07
CA SER A 491 -1.14 22.39 -12.49
C SER A 491 -1.44 22.02 -13.94
N VAL A 492 -2.68 21.66 -14.24
CA VAL A 492 -3.15 21.38 -15.61
C VAL A 492 -4.23 22.39 -15.93
N ASP A 493 -4.06 23.15 -17.01
CA ASP A 493 -4.99 24.22 -17.40
C ASP A 493 -5.26 25.25 -16.27
N GLY A 494 -4.26 25.46 -15.39
CA GLY A 494 -4.35 26.35 -14.24
C GLY A 494 -5.02 25.77 -13.00
N VAL A 495 -5.47 24.51 -13.04
CA VAL A 495 -6.01 23.78 -11.88
C VAL A 495 -4.86 23.07 -11.16
N PRO A 496 -4.58 23.39 -9.89
CA PRO A 496 -3.53 22.73 -9.13
C PRO A 496 -3.94 21.30 -8.73
N TYR A 497 -2.96 20.41 -8.73
CA TYR A 497 -3.09 19.03 -8.24
C TYR A 497 -2.31 18.85 -6.94
N PRO A 498 -2.71 17.88 -6.09
CA PRO A 498 -1.97 17.58 -4.87
C PRO A 498 -0.49 17.36 -5.15
N ALA A 499 0.34 18.04 -4.37
CA ALA A 499 1.77 17.95 -4.49
C ALA A 499 2.26 16.56 -4.07
N GLN A 500 3.39 16.15 -4.65
CA GLN A 500 4.09 14.94 -4.24
C GLN A 500 5.50 15.31 -3.85
N TRP A 501 5.97 14.84 -2.70
CA TRP A 501 7.35 15.07 -2.32
C TRP A 501 8.29 14.03 -2.96
N VAL A 502 9.50 14.47 -3.25
CA VAL A 502 10.60 13.65 -3.78
C VAL A 502 11.87 13.96 -3.00
N ASP A 503 12.71 12.95 -2.80
CA ASP A 503 14.06 13.15 -2.27
C ASP A 503 14.96 13.71 -3.35
N ILE A 504 15.63 14.83 -3.09
CA ILE A 504 16.54 15.45 -4.05
C ILE A 504 17.97 15.36 -3.48
N LYS A 505 18.87 14.70 -4.22
CA LYS A 505 20.28 14.52 -3.84
C LYS A 505 21.19 14.75 -5.04
N GLN A 506 22.26 15.51 -4.88
CA GLN A 506 23.18 15.80 -5.98
C GLN A 506 23.81 14.51 -6.51
N GLY A 507 24.02 14.44 -7.83
CA GLY A 507 24.51 13.23 -8.49
C GLY A 507 23.49 12.10 -8.59
N HIS A 508 22.23 12.34 -8.22
CA HIS A 508 21.15 11.37 -8.30
C HIS A 508 19.98 11.86 -9.16
N ILE A 509 19.24 10.90 -9.71
CA ILE A 509 17.95 11.09 -10.37
C ILE A 509 16.85 10.59 -9.44
N SER A 510 15.81 11.38 -9.26
CA SER A 510 14.57 11.00 -8.58
C SER A 510 13.42 11.06 -9.56
N GLU A 511 12.46 10.14 -9.41
CA GLU A 511 11.31 10.04 -10.30
C GLU A 511 10.00 10.37 -9.62
N VAL A 512 9.10 11.03 -10.36
CA VAL A 512 7.74 11.33 -9.92
C VAL A 512 6.74 11.14 -11.04
N ILE A 513 5.62 10.48 -10.73
CA ILE A 513 4.52 10.28 -11.67
C ILE A 513 3.27 10.91 -11.06
N PHE A 514 2.65 11.83 -11.81
CA PHE A 514 1.37 12.41 -11.46
C PHE A 514 0.29 11.76 -12.30
N ASP A 515 -0.54 10.90 -11.68
CA ASP A 515 -1.82 10.53 -12.27
C ASP A 515 -2.85 11.59 -11.91
N VAL A 516 -3.25 12.38 -12.90
CA VAL A 516 -4.22 13.48 -12.76
C VAL A 516 -5.67 13.02 -12.96
N ASP A 517 -5.89 11.71 -13.00
CA ASP A 517 -7.21 11.10 -12.89
C ASP A 517 -7.63 10.95 -11.42
N PHE A 518 -8.94 10.97 -11.16
CA PHE A 518 -9.49 10.80 -9.82
C PHE A 518 -10.06 9.39 -9.66
N SER A 519 -9.81 8.80 -8.50
CA SER A 519 -10.50 7.59 -8.07
C SER A 519 -11.94 7.91 -7.67
N ARG A 520 -12.70 6.87 -7.34
CA ARG A 520 -14.06 7.04 -6.78
C ARG A 520 -13.99 7.79 -5.45
N SER A 521 -15.11 8.40 -5.05
CA SER A 521 -15.24 9.00 -3.72
C SER A 521 -14.83 7.99 -2.65
N LYS A 522 -13.99 8.43 -1.71
CA LYS A 522 -13.53 7.66 -0.58
C LYS A 522 -14.17 8.21 0.69
N ASN A 523 -14.61 7.31 1.56
CA ASN A 523 -15.13 7.68 2.87
C ASN A 523 -13.97 7.75 3.86
N ILE A 524 -13.71 8.96 4.33
CA ILE A 524 -12.68 9.24 5.32
C ILE A 524 -13.40 9.61 6.62
N SER A 525 -13.15 8.82 7.67
CA SER A 525 -13.65 9.10 9.00
C SER A 525 -12.61 9.91 9.76
N ILE A 526 -13.02 11.06 10.29
CA ILE A 526 -12.19 11.95 11.10
C ILE A 526 -12.75 11.98 12.50
N ALA A 527 -11.94 11.60 13.48
CA ALA A 527 -12.36 11.48 14.86
C ALA A 527 -11.28 11.94 15.84
N ASP A 528 -11.72 12.24 17.06
CA ASP A 528 -10.81 12.33 18.19
C ASP A 528 -10.18 10.95 18.44
N GLY A 529 -8.85 10.91 18.53
CA GLY A 529 -8.13 9.66 18.65
C GLY A 529 -8.35 8.90 19.96
N LEU A 530 -8.70 9.61 21.05
CA LEU A 530 -8.93 8.98 22.36
C LEU A 530 -10.42 8.76 22.65
N TYR A 531 -11.29 9.66 22.16
CA TYR A 531 -12.73 9.58 22.44
C TYR A 531 -13.55 8.95 21.32
N GLU A 532 -12.95 8.75 20.14
CA GLU A 532 -13.60 8.21 18.93
C GLU A 532 -14.82 9.03 18.45
N GLU A 533 -14.98 10.26 18.94
CA GLU A 533 -16.04 11.17 18.53
C GLU A 533 -15.71 11.78 17.16
N GLY A 534 -16.67 11.75 16.23
CA GLY A 534 -16.50 12.35 14.91
C GLY A 534 -16.33 13.87 14.99
N LEU A 535 -15.36 14.41 14.25
CA LEU A 535 -15.01 15.83 14.28
C LEU A 535 -15.53 16.59 13.05
N GLU A 536 -15.95 17.84 13.26
CA GLU A 536 -16.09 18.80 12.16
C GLU A 536 -14.72 19.42 11.89
N ALA A 537 -14.35 19.50 10.62
CA ALA A 537 -13.02 19.98 10.23
C ALA A 537 -13.04 20.58 8.82
N THR A 538 -11.93 21.19 8.44
CA THR A 538 -11.62 21.53 7.06
C THR A 538 -10.34 20.82 6.65
N GLY A 539 -10.31 20.29 5.43
CA GLY A 539 -9.14 19.61 4.90
C GLY A 539 -8.65 20.26 3.62
N LYS A 540 -7.33 20.27 3.41
CA LYS A 540 -6.66 20.87 2.26
C LYS A 540 -5.54 19.94 1.81
N TYR A 541 -5.55 19.54 0.53
CA TYR A 541 -4.42 18.78 -0.02
C TYR A 541 -3.15 19.64 -0.02
N VAL A 542 -2.00 19.05 0.30
CA VAL A 542 -0.73 19.76 0.26
C VAL A 542 -0.48 20.26 -1.18
N GLY A 543 -0.20 21.55 -1.33
CA GLY A 543 0.00 22.21 -2.63
C GLY A 543 -1.29 22.65 -3.37
N VAL A 544 -2.48 22.42 -2.81
CA VAL A 544 -3.76 22.84 -3.41
C VAL A 544 -4.48 23.78 -2.46
N GLU A 545 -4.83 24.99 -2.89
CA GLU A 545 -5.48 26.01 -2.05
C GLU A 545 -6.96 25.73 -1.71
N GLU A 546 -7.62 24.87 -2.48
CA GLU A 546 -9.02 24.52 -2.26
C GLU A 546 -9.19 23.69 -0.97
N GLN A 547 -10.15 24.09 -0.16
CA GLN A 547 -10.51 23.40 1.09
C GLN A 547 -11.80 22.62 0.92
N VAL A 548 -11.87 21.46 1.56
CA VAL A 548 -13.06 20.61 1.64
C VAL A 548 -13.55 20.56 3.08
N GLY A 549 -14.85 20.82 3.30
CA GLY A 549 -15.46 20.71 4.62
C GLY A 549 -15.70 19.25 5.00
N ILE A 550 -15.39 18.89 6.25
CA ILE A 550 -15.71 17.61 6.87
C ILE A 550 -16.84 17.86 7.87
N TYR A 551 -17.94 17.12 7.72
CA TYR A 551 -19.14 17.28 8.54
C TYR A 551 -19.46 15.98 9.25
N SER A 552 -19.80 16.06 10.54
CA SER A 552 -20.12 14.88 11.35
C SER A 552 -19.03 13.79 11.35
N GLY A 553 -17.76 14.18 11.23
CA GLY A 553 -16.63 13.24 11.19
C GLY A 553 -16.52 12.40 9.91
N VAL A 554 -17.27 12.71 8.85
CA VAL A 554 -17.19 11.96 7.59
C VAL A 554 -16.89 12.90 6.44
N LEU A 555 -15.95 12.48 5.59
CA LEU A 555 -15.54 13.17 4.39
C LEU A 555 -15.64 12.23 3.19
N ASP A 556 -16.46 12.60 2.23
CA ASP A 556 -16.48 12.03 0.88
C ASP A 556 -15.46 12.76 0.02
N LEU A 557 -14.32 12.12 -0.26
CA LEU A 557 -13.20 12.74 -0.97
C LEU A 557 -12.92 12.06 -2.30
N LEU A 558 -12.86 12.86 -3.38
CA LEU A 558 -12.28 12.40 -4.64
C LEU A 558 -10.76 12.40 -4.51
N VAL A 559 -10.17 11.21 -4.42
CA VAL A 559 -8.72 11.04 -4.26
C VAL A 559 -8.06 10.82 -5.62
N PRO A 560 -7.01 11.57 -6.01
CA PRO A 560 -6.25 11.30 -7.23
C PRO A 560 -5.69 9.86 -7.25
N LYS A 561 -5.63 9.22 -8.42
CA LYS A 561 -5.11 7.85 -8.61
C LYS A 561 -3.59 7.73 -8.50
N SER A 562 -2.92 8.72 -7.90
CA SER A 562 -1.46 8.74 -7.87
C SER A 562 -0.91 7.61 -7.02
N ASP A 563 -0.01 6.80 -7.59
CA ASP A 563 0.84 5.86 -6.85
C ASP A 563 1.86 6.59 -5.95
N GLY A 564 2.00 7.90 -6.10
CA GLY A 564 2.79 8.75 -5.23
C GLY A 564 2.18 8.97 -3.85
N HIS A 565 2.96 9.62 -3.00
CA HIS A 565 2.56 9.95 -1.63
C HIS A 565 1.75 11.24 -1.63
N LEU A 566 0.44 11.10 -1.44
CA LEU A 566 -0.49 12.21 -1.32
C LEU A 566 -0.67 12.56 0.14
N GLU A 567 -0.74 13.84 0.46
CA GLU A 567 -0.91 14.33 1.82
C GLU A 567 -2.02 15.38 1.91
N MET A 568 -2.75 15.38 3.02
CA MET A 568 -3.81 16.33 3.31
C MET A 568 -3.65 16.90 4.72
N ASP A 569 -3.67 18.22 4.82
CA ASP A 569 -3.70 18.95 6.09
C ASP A 569 -5.15 19.08 6.54
N VAL A 570 -5.42 18.72 7.80
CA VAL A 570 -6.74 18.76 8.41
C VAL A 570 -6.71 19.70 9.61
N ASP A 571 -7.64 20.65 9.63
CA ASP A 571 -7.86 21.62 10.70
C ASP A 571 -9.24 21.38 11.33
N ALA A 572 -9.25 20.91 12.58
CA ALA A 572 -10.45 20.61 13.36
C ALA A 572 -10.79 21.71 14.41
N GLY A 573 -10.29 22.93 14.21
CA GLY A 573 -10.52 24.07 15.10
C GLY A 573 -9.48 24.22 16.22
N ASP A 574 -9.66 25.25 17.06
CA ASP A 574 -8.64 25.75 18.00
C ASP A 574 -8.17 24.73 19.07
N ASP A 575 -8.96 23.69 19.33
CA ASP A 575 -8.63 22.64 20.31
C ASP A 575 -7.64 21.60 19.75
N TYR A 576 -7.44 21.57 18.42
CA TYR A 576 -6.62 20.62 17.71
C TYR A 576 -5.53 21.33 16.89
N PRO A 577 -4.33 20.75 16.81
CA PRO A 577 -3.34 21.21 15.85
C PRO A 577 -3.71 20.80 14.43
N ILE A 578 -3.26 21.59 13.45
CA ILE A 578 -3.30 21.19 12.04
C ILE A 578 -2.52 19.88 11.90
N THR A 579 -3.19 18.87 11.37
CA THR A 579 -2.66 17.51 11.30
C THR A 579 -2.63 17.03 9.86
N ARG A 580 -1.46 16.58 9.41
CA ARG A 580 -1.21 16.05 8.07
C ARG A 580 -1.36 14.54 8.06
N PHE A 581 -2.18 14.05 7.12
CA PHE A 581 -2.41 12.62 6.89
C PHE A 581 -1.93 12.23 5.50
N THR A 582 -1.35 11.03 5.39
CA THR A 582 -1.12 10.40 4.09
C THR A 582 -2.44 9.85 3.54
N VAL A 583 -2.80 10.24 2.32
CA VAL A 583 -4.02 9.79 1.65
C VAL A 583 -3.72 8.60 0.76
N ASN A 584 -4.23 7.43 1.13
CA ASN A 584 -4.10 6.22 0.31
C ASN A 584 -5.29 6.04 -0.63
N HIS A 585 -5.11 6.34 -1.92
CA HIS A 585 -6.18 6.20 -2.93
C HIS A 585 -6.66 4.75 -3.11
N LYS A 586 -5.88 3.75 -2.70
CA LYS A 586 -6.26 2.33 -2.74
C LYS A 586 -7.08 1.91 -1.52
N SER A 587 -7.12 2.70 -0.45
CA SER A 587 -7.96 2.42 0.73
C SER A 587 -9.37 2.98 0.54
N GLU A 588 -10.41 2.17 0.74
CA GLU A 588 -11.81 2.64 0.73
C GLU A 588 -12.19 3.40 1.99
N LEU A 589 -11.70 2.91 3.13
CA LEU A 589 -11.88 3.53 4.43
C LEU A 589 -10.51 4.00 4.92
N GLN A 590 -10.46 5.25 5.35
CA GLN A 590 -9.34 5.77 6.13
C GLN A 590 -9.89 6.37 7.40
N ARG A 591 -9.30 6.00 8.53
CA ARG A 591 -9.63 6.57 9.82
C ARG A 591 -8.50 7.51 10.21
N TRP A 592 -8.83 8.79 10.31
CA TRP A 592 -7.92 9.86 10.66
C TRP A 592 -8.21 10.29 12.09
N GLN A 593 -7.27 9.97 12.97
CA GLN A 593 -7.38 10.22 14.40
C GLN A 593 -6.51 11.41 14.77
N LEU A 594 -7.13 12.43 15.37
CA LEU A 594 -6.45 13.65 15.83
C LEU A 594 -6.29 13.63 17.36
N LEU A 595 -5.23 14.26 17.87
CA LEU A 595 -5.03 14.50 19.29
C LEU A 595 -5.22 15.99 19.60
N ARG A 596 -5.98 16.27 20.67
CA ARG A 596 -6.14 17.63 21.20
C ARG A 596 -4.83 18.18 21.73
N TYR A 597 -4.69 19.51 21.74
CA TYR A 597 -3.55 20.18 22.38
C TYR A 597 -3.36 19.75 23.83
N GLU A 598 -4.45 19.67 24.62
CA GLU A 598 -4.39 19.25 26.03
C GLU A 598 -3.77 17.86 26.23
N ASN A 599 -4.05 16.93 25.31
CA ASN A 599 -3.49 15.57 25.36
C ASN A 599 -2.01 15.60 25.01
N LEU A 600 -1.62 16.36 23.97
CA LEU A 600 -0.21 16.52 23.58
C LEU A 600 0.62 17.15 24.71
N GLU A 601 0.08 18.14 25.42
CA GLU A 601 0.77 18.77 26.55
C GLU A 601 1.04 17.78 27.68
N VAL A 602 0.03 16.99 28.05
CA VAL A 602 0.15 15.96 29.08
C VAL A 602 1.11 14.85 28.64
N LEU A 603 1.07 14.44 27.36
CA LEU A 603 1.92 13.38 26.81
C LEU A 603 3.36 13.82 26.58
N LEU A 604 3.64 15.10 26.36
CA LEU A 604 5.01 15.61 26.15
C LEU A 604 5.62 16.28 27.38
N ASP A 605 4.82 16.60 28.42
CA ASP A 605 5.22 17.36 29.62
C ASP A 605 5.78 18.74 29.22
N LYS A 606 5.14 19.33 28.21
CA LYS A 606 5.51 20.60 27.59
C LYS A 606 4.24 21.36 27.26
N SER A 607 4.23 22.68 27.48
CA SER A 607 3.14 23.52 27.01
C SER A 607 3.22 23.68 25.49
N PHE A 608 2.11 23.51 24.78
CA PHE A 608 2.02 23.73 23.35
C PHE A 608 1.57 25.16 23.07
N GLN A 609 2.41 25.91 22.38
CA GLN A 609 2.01 27.17 21.74
C GLN A 609 1.86 26.94 20.24
N GLN A 610 1.20 27.85 19.55
CA GLN A 610 0.92 27.73 18.10
C GLN A 610 2.18 27.56 17.24
N ASP A 611 3.35 28.01 17.73
CA ASP A 611 4.66 27.86 17.07
C ASP A 611 5.52 26.69 17.61
N THR A 612 4.97 25.88 18.52
CA THR A 612 5.70 24.71 19.05
C THR A 612 5.71 23.61 17.98
N PRO A 613 6.89 23.05 17.64
CA PRO A 613 6.97 21.94 16.69
C PRO A 613 6.05 20.79 17.12
N CYS A 614 5.17 20.36 16.23
CA CYS A 614 4.24 19.28 16.57
C CYS A 614 4.87 17.90 16.38
N PRO A 615 4.74 16.94 17.31
CA PRO A 615 5.27 15.59 17.11
C PRO A 615 4.65 14.87 15.91
N ILE A 616 5.32 13.79 15.51
CA ILE A 616 4.71 12.72 14.72
C ILE A 616 3.87 11.88 15.67
N ILE A 617 2.65 11.55 15.27
CA ILE A 617 1.69 10.75 16.03
C ILE A 617 1.52 9.43 15.28
N GLY A 618 1.67 8.30 15.97
CA GLY A 618 1.40 6.99 15.41
C GLY A 618 0.33 6.25 16.20
N TRP A 619 -0.57 5.56 15.51
CA TRP A 619 -1.61 4.72 16.12
C TRP A 619 -1.29 3.24 15.92
N LEU A 620 -1.50 2.43 16.96
CA LEU A 620 -1.14 1.02 17.00
C LEU A 620 -2.39 0.13 16.97
N GLY A 621 -2.69 -0.45 15.80
CA GLY A 621 -3.83 -1.38 15.64
C GLY A 621 -3.58 -2.79 16.16
N GLU A 622 -2.35 -3.30 16.03
CA GLU A 622 -1.95 -4.66 16.39
C GLU A 622 -0.97 -4.70 17.58
N ASP A 623 -0.62 -5.92 18.02
CA ASP A 623 0.42 -6.17 19.03
C ASP A 623 1.81 -5.86 18.46
N ILE A 624 2.19 -4.59 18.47
CA ILE A 624 3.54 -4.12 18.14
C ILE A 624 4.47 -4.31 19.36
N GLU A 625 5.64 -4.92 19.14
CA GLU A 625 6.67 -5.11 20.17
C GLU A 625 7.53 -3.86 20.33
N MET A 626 7.88 -3.21 19.22
CA MET A 626 8.85 -2.12 19.20
C MET A 626 8.54 -1.10 18.10
N ILE A 627 8.71 0.18 18.44
CA ILE A 627 8.80 1.28 17.48
C ILE A 627 10.23 1.83 17.52
N SER A 628 10.83 1.99 16.34
CA SER A 628 12.05 2.77 16.15
C SER A 628 11.80 3.87 15.12
N ALA A 629 12.45 5.01 15.32
CA ALA A 629 12.32 6.15 14.42
C ALA A 629 13.71 6.70 14.10
N TYR A 630 13.85 7.32 12.93
CA TYR A 630 15.13 7.78 12.41
C TYR A 630 14.94 9.07 11.60
N ILE A 631 15.94 9.94 11.65
CA ILE A 631 16.05 11.13 10.79
C ILE A 631 17.13 10.84 9.77
N GLY A 632 16.76 10.72 8.49
CA GLY A 632 17.67 10.20 7.49
C GLY A 632 18.15 8.78 7.84
N GLU A 633 19.43 8.63 8.17
CA GLU A 633 20.05 7.37 8.62
C GLU A 633 20.31 7.33 10.13
N ASP A 634 20.11 8.44 10.84
CA ASP A 634 20.45 8.57 12.25
C ASP A 634 19.26 8.15 13.13
N PRO A 635 19.44 7.21 14.08
CA PRO A 635 18.37 6.78 14.97
C PRO A 635 17.99 7.92 15.94
N ILE A 636 16.68 8.09 16.11
CA ILE A 636 16.11 8.97 17.13
C ILE A 636 16.24 8.28 18.49
N ALA A 637 16.56 9.06 19.53
CA ALA A 637 16.75 8.50 20.86
C ALA A 637 15.43 7.94 21.42
N GLU A 638 15.50 6.83 22.16
CA GLU A 638 14.31 6.14 22.70
C GLU A 638 13.46 7.04 23.62
N ASP A 639 14.07 8.00 24.31
CA ASP A 639 13.39 8.95 25.19
C ASP A 639 12.61 10.05 24.43
N GLN A 640 12.83 10.16 23.12
CA GLN A 640 12.02 11.00 22.22
C GLN A 640 10.81 10.25 21.64
N ILE A 641 10.69 8.95 21.91
CA ILE A 641 9.54 8.13 21.53
C ILE A 641 8.68 7.90 22.77
N ILE A 642 7.49 8.51 22.80
CA ILE A 642 6.59 8.45 23.95
C ILE A 642 5.39 7.58 23.60
N TYR A 643 5.15 6.54 24.38
CA TYR A 643 4.00 5.65 24.20
C TYR A 643 2.83 6.07 25.08
N PHE A 644 1.62 5.84 24.60
CA PHE A 644 0.39 6.07 25.35
C PHE A 644 -0.64 4.97 25.11
N ASP A 645 -1.47 4.68 26.10
CA ASP A 645 -2.56 3.71 26.00
C ASP A 645 -3.82 4.33 25.38
N ARG A 646 -4.88 3.53 25.21
CA ARG A 646 -6.17 3.98 24.66
C ARG A 646 -6.86 5.09 25.46
N ASN A 647 -6.47 5.32 26.72
CA ASN A 647 -7.01 6.38 27.58
C ASN A 647 -6.15 7.66 27.51
N GLY A 648 -5.07 7.65 26.73
CA GLY A 648 -4.09 8.74 26.68
C GLY A 648 -3.13 8.77 27.87
N GLU A 649 -3.03 7.69 28.64
CA GLU A 649 -2.06 7.58 29.74
C GLU A 649 -0.70 7.12 29.20
N ARG A 650 0.39 7.76 29.65
CA ARG A 650 1.74 7.35 29.24
C ARG A 650 2.07 5.94 29.72
N VAL A 651 2.69 5.17 28.84
CA VAL A 651 3.18 3.82 29.10
C VAL A 651 4.65 3.70 28.67
N ASN A 652 5.36 2.70 29.19
CA ASN A 652 6.80 2.53 28.94
C ASN A 652 7.10 1.66 27.71
N ALA A 653 6.09 1.13 27.04
CA ALA A 653 6.21 0.24 25.91
C ALA A 653 4.96 0.36 25.01
N PRO A 654 5.04 -0.02 23.73
CA PRO A 654 3.86 -0.09 22.87
C PRO A 654 2.72 -0.92 23.49
N VAL A 655 1.48 -0.47 23.30
CA VAL A 655 0.27 -1.18 23.75
C VAL A 655 -0.75 -1.17 22.63
N SER A 656 -1.36 -2.33 22.35
CA SER A 656 -2.42 -2.46 21.33
C SER A 656 -3.60 -1.52 21.62
N GLY A 657 -4.07 -0.83 20.58
CA GLY A 657 -5.12 0.19 20.66
C GLY A 657 -4.66 1.54 21.23
N GLY A 658 -3.39 1.65 21.64
CA GLY A 658 -2.76 2.92 22.01
C GLY A 658 -2.07 3.59 20.83
N GLY A 659 -1.05 4.39 21.15
CA GLY A 659 -0.25 5.08 20.15
C GLY A 659 1.13 5.46 20.65
N PHE A 660 1.85 6.19 19.82
CA PHE A 660 3.14 6.78 20.15
C PHE A 660 3.29 8.18 19.58
N LEU A 661 4.17 8.97 20.19
CA LEU A 661 4.62 10.27 19.71
C LEU A 661 6.12 10.20 19.42
N VAL A 662 6.58 10.83 18.35
CA VAL A 662 8.00 11.03 18.06
C VAL A 662 8.29 12.54 18.10
N ASP A 663 9.03 12.97 19.12
CA ASP A 663 9.36 14.38 19.39
C ASP A 663 10.62 14.80 18.61
N VAL A 664 10.41 15.23 17.36
CA VAL A 664 11.45 15.62 16.40
C VAL A 664 11.21 17.05 15.90
N ASN A 665 12.27 17.85 15.93
CA ASN A 665 12.22 19.27 15.56
C ASN A 665 12.80 19.54 14.16
N GLU A 666 13.58 18.62 13.63
CA GLU A 666 14.25 18.74 12.34
C GLU A 666 13.26 18.55 11.18
N GLU A 667 13.29 19.48 10.20
CA GLU A 667 12.49 19.40 8.96
C GLU A 667 13.20 18.53 7.92
N GLU A 668 13.19 17.22 8.16
CA GLU A 668 13.82 16.21 7.30
C GLU A 668 12.88 15.03 7.01
N VAL A 669 13.34 14.08 6.19
CA VAL A 669 12.62 12.81 6.05
C VAL A 669 12.76 12.02 7.32
N VAL A 670 11.64 11.75 7.97
CA VAL A 670 11.56 10.85 9.11
C VAL A 670 11.04 9.52 8.63
N HIS A 671 11.71 8.45 9.02
CA HIS A 671 11.22 7.10 8.80
C HIS A 671 10.97 6.40 10.12
N VAL A 672 9.82 5.73 10.21
CA VAL A 672 9.36 5.06 11.41
C VAL A 672 9.13 3.58 11.10
N GLN A 673 9.77 2.73 11.88
CA GLN A 673 9.70 1.29 11.79
C GLN A 673 8.91 0.74 12.96
N ALA A 674 7.98 -0.17 12.68
CA ALA A 674 7.26 -0.93 13.69
C ALA A 674 7.57 -2.42 13.52
N VAL A 675 7.85 -3.11 14.62
CA VAL A 675 8.11 -4.55 14.65
C VAL A 675 6.98 -5.24 15.41
N PRO A 676 6.15 -6.06 14.76
CA PRO A 676 5.10 -6.81 15.45
C PRO A 676 5.66 -7.88 16.39
N THR A 677 4.94 -8.18 17.45
CA THR A 677 5.28 -9.23 18.43
C THR A 677 5.30 -10.63 17.80
N SER A 678 4.57 -10.82 16.71
CA SER A 678 4.38 -12.11 16.05
C SER A 678 5.50 -12.49 15.06
N GLY A 679 6.48 -11.62 14.80
CA GLY A 679 7.52 -11.91 13.81
C GLY A 679 8.71 -10.95 13.81
N SER A 680 9.70 -11.25 12.96
CA SER A 680 10.90 -10.41 12.79
C SER A 680 10.79 -9.43 11.63
N LYS A 681 9.66 -9.42 10.92
CA LYS A 681 9.42 -8.53 9.78
C LYS A 681 8.99 -7.17 10.28
N ILE A 682 9.31 -6.13 9.53
CA ILE A 682 9.07 -4.75 9.92
C ILE A 682 8.01 -4.10 9.04
N LEU A 683 7.25 -3.19 9.63
CA LEU A 683 6.39 -2.25 8.92
C LEU A 683 7.09 -0.90 8.89
N ASN A 684 7.42 -0.40 7.70
CA ASN A 684 8.16 0.85 7.54
C ASN A 684 7.30 1.94 6.88
N ARG A 685 7.45 3.19 7.33
CA ARG A 685 6.72 4.36 6.82
C ARG A 685 7.67 5.56 6.70
N TYR A 686 7.48 6.38 5.67
CA TYR A 686 8.24 7.61 5.46
C TYR A 686 7.31 8.81 5.36
N MET A 687 7.77 9.92 5.91
CA MET A 687 7.13 11.22 5.74
C MET A 687 8.17 12.33 5.64
N LEU A 688 7.78 13.43 5.03
CA LEU A 688 8.54 14.66 5.05
C LEU A 688 8.10 15.50 6.26
N ARG A 689 8.94 15.65 7.28
CA ARG A 689 8.60 16.38 8.51
C ARG A 689 8.46 17.88 8.27
N ASP A 690 7.25 18.40 8.53
CA ASP A 690 7.00 19.86 8.65
C ASP A 690 6.66 20.18 10.10
N SER A 691 7.68 20.59 10.86
CA SER A 691 7.58 21.81 11.64
C SER A 691 6.25 22.06 12.37
N ARG A 692 5.39 22.72 11.60
CA ARG A 692 4.21 23.49 11.98
C ARG A 692 2.92 22.66 11.97
N VAL A 693 2.98 21.44 11.43
CA VAL A 693 1.85 20.52 11.38
C VAL A 693 2.21 19.23 12.11
N CYS A 694 1.25 18.65 12.82
CA CYS A 694 1.40 17.29 13.32
C CYS A 694 1.32 16.34 12.13
N GLN A 695 1.99 15.19 12.22
CA GLN A 695 1.90 14.19 11.16
C GLN A 695 1.43 12.88 11.74
N VAL A 696 0.44 12.27 11.10
CA VAL A 696 -0.12 11.01 11.60
C VAL A 696 0.33 9.84 10.74
N LEU A 697 0.82 8.79 11.41
CA LEU A 697 1.05 7.48 10.86
C LEU A 697 -0.01 6.50 11.33
N SER A 698 -0.59 5.78 10.38
CA SER A 698 -1.37 4.57 10.65
C SER A 698 -0.53 3.34 10.30
N PHE A 699 -0.33 2.47 11.29
CA PHE A 699 0.32 1.16 11.11
C PHE A 699 -0.73 0.08 10.89
#